data_AF-A0AAW0SF85-F1
#
_entry.id   AF-A0AAW0SF85-F1
#
_cell.length_a   1.000
_cell.length_b   1.000
_cell.length_c   1.000
_cell.angle_alpha   90.00
_cell.angle_beta   90.00
_cell.angle_gamma   90.00
#
_symmetry.space_group_name_H-M   'P 1'
#
loop_
_entity.id
_entity.type
_entity.pdbx_description
1 polymer ?
#
loop_
_entity_poly.entity_id
_entity_poly.type
_entity_poly.pdbx_seq_one_letter_code
_entity_poly.pdbx_strand_id
1 'polypeptide(L)'
;MPATYNTVVARTQLAQQFYEHASEVTRTCRQLVHDQHLQQQGWAAVVANLEDIVAAFRTRHDAFQQNFVEYLSGREEKVALLQSFEEDLKLLARIPVFPELLGKTQEEEEEEEAGKKRRTSTAQKKEEEEEKEEEEKEEEEEEEEQEEEKRGGEGGGGEGGKREMRQVSLLDWISAKDSQSDVRQIAQLCCRGLAQISEGLLEQVGQEVSAVLREADRPQMKEVKGLGERLCGLEQLMHDAAYVVQEQSNFSQALLKNQDRAGKVNGPSIFPDLCTSHRKNLMHMLKNHQKLQDIKRRCIKAKEELSENLHVRLKWIMYIERRLYEADTRVSMHQESVRRLAGLLQVVEQIHRAPRVYAAAVTEVARRHAFSRAFLQVTKENIDELRRLLPELSHCLVIGEVLAVPPLLRHFTAALNTQEERRRRRRRRMKKNEEQEDKEQEEEEEEKEEEEEKEGSRRLQEKTSTQDYEMKEEEGEEEEEEEEEEEEEEKRGSVKTKQHFTALPDYPKHIKLDKHSFEEEEEEEEEEGGGGGLGVALPPPPTPLQSQPLIGQLSANQERDFMALQVEEGRRELEEERKRHRLEVENKRSRFRMMTTTTATTSTSPTSLPFSSSPSEEHPPSSPASSLNRWEGLDRLREELMKEREIEIEERIASVREEERRKLDDEKQVRQTERGKERM
;
A
#
# COMPACT_ATOMS: atom_id res chain seq x y z
N MET A 1 -3.75 75.20 5.58
CA MET A 1 -4.77 75.50 4.56
C MET A 1 -5.79 76.47 5.13
N PRO A 2 -6.25 77.49 4.37
CA PRO A 2 -7.27 78.46 4.80
C PRO A 2 -8.66 77.81 4.91
N ALA A 3 -9.60 78.45 5.61
CA ALA A 3 -10.98 77.96 5.74
C ALA A 3 -11.78 78.25 4.45
N THR A 4 -11.78 77.31 3.50
CA THR A 4 -12.46 77.45 2.20
C THR A 4 -13.12 76.12 1.81
N TYR A 5 -14.08 76.15 0.88
CA TYR A 5 -14.69 74.93 0.31
C TYR A 5 -13.64 73.97 -0.26
N ASN A 6 -12.64 74.46 -0.98
CA ASN A 6 -11.57 73.63 -1.56
C ASN A 6 -10.76 72.90 -0.46
N THR A 7 -10.56 73.53 0.70
CA THR A 7 -9.93 72.90 1.88
C THR A 7 -10.80 71.80 2.49
N VAL A 8 -12.13 71.90 2.39
CA VAL A 8 -13.06 70.85 2.81
C VAL A 8 -12.94 69.66 1.84
N VAL A 9 -13.02 69.91 0.53
CA VAL A 9 -12.91 68.88 -0.52
C VAL A 9 -11.60 68.10 -0.44
N ALA A 10 -10.46 68.80 -0.40
CA ALA A 10 -9.14 68.15 -0.32
C ALA A 10 -8.96 67.28 0.94
N ARG A 11 -9.69 67.58 2.02
CA ARG A 11 -9.67 66.80 3.27
C ARG A 11 -10.60 65.59 3.22
N THR A 12 -11.73 65.69 2.53
CA THR A 12 -12.60 64.55 2.24
C THR A 12 -11.91 63.55 1.32
N GLN A 13 -11.23 64.03 0.27
CA GLN A 13 -10.42 63.18 -0.62
C GLN A 13 -9.31 62.44 0.15
N LEU A 14 -8.59 63.12 1.04
CA LEU A 14 -7.59 62.48 1.91
C LEU A 14 -8.21 61.44 2.87
N ALA A 15 -9.43 61.68 3.36
CA ALA A 15 -10.14 60.72 4.21
C ALA A 15 -10.58 59.46 3.43
N GLN A 16 -10.97 59.62 2.16
CA GLN A 16 -11.26 58.49 1.26
C GLN A 16 -9.99 57.65 1.03
N GLN A 17 -8.86 58.29 0.72
CA GLN A 17 -7.56 57.62 0.57
C GLN A 17 -7.11 56.88 1.85
N PHE A 18 -7.35 57.45 3.04
CA PHE A 18 -7.07 56.76 4.31
C PHE A 18 -7.90 55.49 4.48
N TYR A 19 -9.18 55.49 4.07
CA TYR A 19 -10.05 54.31 4.13
C TYR A 19 -9.72 53.26 3.06
N GLU A 20 -9.38 53.69 1.85
CA GLU A 20 -8.93 52.82 0.75
C GLU A 20 -7.64 52.06 1.14
N HIS A 21 -6.61 52.78 1.60
CA HIS A 21 -5.37 52.15 2.09
C HIS A 21 -5.58 51.33 3.36
N ALA A 22 -6.51 51.71 4.25
CA ALA A 22 -6.83 50.89 5.42
C ALA A 22 -7.40 49.52 4.99
N SER A 23 -8.31 49.51 4.02
CA SER A 23 -8.91 48.30 3.47
C SER A 23 -7.88 47.41 2.75
N GLU A 24 -6.98 48.03 1.97
CA GLU A 24 -5.85 47.37 1.30
C GLU A 24 -4.86 46.73 2.30
N VAL A 25 -4.50 47.46 3.36
CA VAL A 25 -3.63 46.96 4.43
C VAL A 25 -4.28 45.78 5.15
N THR A 26 -5.54 45.89 5.59
CA THR A 26 -6.22 44.78 6.28
C THR A 26 -6.41 43.56 5.38
N ARG A 27 -6.68 43.74 4.08
CA ARG A 27 -6.66 42.64 3.09
C ARG A 27 -5.29 41.96 3.03
N THR A 28 -4.21 42.73 2.97
CA THR A 28 -2.83 42.21 2.97
C THR A 28 -2.56 41.40 4.24
N CYS A 29 -2.96 41.92 5.41
CA CYS A 29 -2.78 41.25 6.69
C CYS A 29 -3.53 39.91 6.76
N ARG A 30 -4.81 39.87 6.33
CA ARG A 30 -5.59 38.62 6.28
C ARG A 30 -4.93 37.56 5.41
N GLN A 31 -4.40 37.94 4.25
CA GLN A 31 -3.66 37.02 3.40
C GLN A 31 -2.38 36.51 4.08
N LEU A 32 -1.61 37.39 4.74
CA LEU A 32 -0.41 36.98 5.50
C LEU A 32 -0.73 36.03 6.65
N VAL A 33 -1.88 36.16 7.31
CA VAL A 33 -2.33 35.22 8.35
C VAL A 33 -2.77 33.91 7.73
N HIS A 34 -3.66 33.92 6.73
CA HIS A 34 -4.10 32.72 6.01
C HIS A 34 -2.94 31.89 5.44
N ASP A 35 -1.94 32.55 4.83
CA ASP A 35 -0.71 31.90 4.36
C ASP A 35 0.04 31.15 5.48
N GLN A 36 -0.03 31.60 6.74
CA GLN A 36 0.60 30.95 7.89
C GLN A 36 -0.20 29.73 8.38
N HIS A 37 -1.54 29.73 8.29
CA HIS A 37 -2.33 28.51 8.54
C HIS A 37 -2.06 27.46 7.45
N LEU A 38 -1.95 27.86 6.18
CA LEU A 38 -1.53 26.96 5.09
C LEU A 38 -0.10 26.41 5.33
N GLN A 39 0.81 27.22 5.86
CA GLN A 39 2.15 26.77 6.26
C GLN A 39 2.11 25.79 7.45
N GLN A 40 1.23 25.98 8.43
CA GLN A 40 1.01 25.03 9.53
C GLN A 40 0.43 23.70 9.03
N GLN A 41 -0.63 23.74 8.22
CA GLN A 41 -1.28 22.56 7.66
C GLN A 41 -0.33 21.76 6.76
N GLY A 42 0.41 22.46 5.88
CA GLY A 42 1.45 21.84 5.05
C GLY A 42 2.61 21.25 5.86
N TRP A 43 2.95 21.85 7.01
CA TRP A 43 3.93 21.27 7.94
C TRP A 43 3.38 20.01 8.63
N ALA A 44 2.15 20.03 9.14
CA ALA A 44 1.51 18.88 9.77
C ALA A 44 1.41 17.68 8.81
N ALA A 45 1.01 17.91 7.55
CA ALA A 45 0.96 16.87 6.52
C ALA A 45 2.35 16.28 6.20
N VAL A 46 3.43 17.06 6.30
CA VAL A 46 4.81 16.56 6.15
C VAL A 46 5.26 15.75 7.36
N VAL A 47 4.84 16.11 8.58
CA VAL A 47 5.12 15.31 9.79
C VAL A 47 4.38 13.97 9.75
N ALA A 48 3.09 13.97 9.43
CA ALA A 48 2.30 12.75 9.28
C ALA A 48 2.92 11.78 8.26
N ASN A 49 3.33 12.28 7.09
CA ASN A 49 4.01 11.47 6.07
C ASN A 49 5.33 10.87 6.56
N LEU A 50 6.12 11.61 7.36
CA LEU A 50 7.32 11.05 8.01
C LEU A 50 6.95 9.96 9.02
N GLU A 51 5.83 10.10 9.74
CA GLU A 51 5.36 9.12 10.72
C GLU A 51 4.84 7.84 10.04
N ASP A 52 4.15 7.95 8.89
CA ASP A 52 3.80 6.82 8.03
C ASP A 52 5.05 6.05 7.57
N ILE A 53 6.07 6.78 7.08
CA ILE A 53 7.35 6.20 6.64
C ILE A 53 8.07 5.50 7.80
N VAL A 54 8.09 6.11 8.99
CA VAL A 54 8.69 5.55 10.20
C VAL A 54 7.93 4.28 10.66
N ALA A 55 6.60 4.29 10.62
CA ALA A 55 5.78 3.13 10.97
C ALA A 55 6.01 1.96 9.99
N ALA A 56 5.91 2.22 8.68
CA ALA A 56 6.15 1.22 7.63
C ALA A 56 7.60 0.70 7.60
N PHE A 57 8.56 1.48 8.10
CA PHE A 57 9.94 1.03 8.33
C PHE A 57 10.07 0.14 9.58
N ARG A 58 9.45 0.52 10.72
CA ARG A 58 9.42 -0.32 11.94
C ARG A 58 8.84 -1.70 11.63
N THR A 59 7.65 -1.79 11.03
CA THR A 59 7.00 -3.07 10.71
C THR A 59 7.89 -3.99 9.87
N ARG A 60 8.63 -3.44 8.89
CA ARG A 60 9.56 -4.21 8.05
C ARG A 60 10.85 -4.59 8.77
N HIS A 61 11.37 -3.73 9.64
CA HIS A 61 12.48 -4.04 10.53
C HIS A 61 12.13 -5.17 11.51
N ASP A 62 10.96 -5.09 12.16
CA ASP A 62 10.58 -6.03 13.20
C ASP A 62 10.27 -7.41 12.60
N ALA A 63 9.65 -7.45 11.42
CA ALA A 63 9.54 -8.66 10.62
C ALA A 63 10.92 -9.22 10.21
N PHE A 64 11.87 -8.37 9.78
CA PHE A 64 13.25 -8.79 9.50
C PHE A 64 13.91 -9.39 10.74
N GLN A 65 13.80 -8.74 11.91
CA GLN A 65 14.41 -9.19 13.16
C GLN A 65 13.84 -10.55 13.60
N GLN A 66 12.52 -10.75 13.53
CA GLN A 66 11.87 -12.02 13.83
C GLN A 66 12.38 -13.15 12.90
N ASN A 67 12.35 -12.92 11.58
CA ASN A 67 12.87 -13.88 10.58
C ASN A 67 14.36 -14.20 10.79
N PHE A 68 15.17 -13.21 11.21
CA PHE A 68 16.60 -13.41 11.47
C PHE A 68 16.84 -14.23 12.74
N VAL A 69 16.07 -14.00 13.81
CA VAL A 69 16.15 -14.78 15.06
C VAL A 69 15.70 -16.23 14.83
N GLU A 70 14.63 -16.47 14.08
CA GLU A 70 14.21 -17.81 13.66
C GLU A 70 15.27 -18.48 12.78
N TYR A 71 15.88 -17.73 11.85
CA TYR A 71 16.98 -18.26 11.05
C TYR A 71 18.18 -18.67 11.91
N LEU A 72 18.51 -17.88 12.95
CA LEU A 72 19.61 -18.15 13.89
C LEU A 72 19.33 -19.33 14.83
N SER A 73 18.09 -19.59 15.26
CA SER A 73 17.81 -20.71 16.17
C SER A 73 18.15 -22.07 15.54
N GLY A 74 17.76 -22.28 14.29
CA GLY A 74 18.14 -23.47 13.50
C GLY A 74 19.58 -23.46 12.96
N ARG A 75 20.44 -22.51 13.35
CA ARG A 75 21.80 -22.35 12.80
C ARG A 75 22.69 -23.56 13.06
N GLU A 76 22.66 -24.14 14.25
CA GLU A 76 23.56 -25.23 14.63
C GLU A 76 23.28 -26.50 13.82
N GLU A 77 22.01 -26.83 13.58
CA GLU A 77 21.58 -27.94 12.73
C GLU A 77 22.04 -27.75 11.27
N LYS A 78 21.86 -26.54 10.73
CA LYS A 78 22.31 -26.16 9.38
C LYS A 78 23.84 -26.28 9.23
N VAL A 79 24.60 -25.97 10.29
CA VAL A 79 26.05 -26.13 10.34
C VAL A 79 26.46 -27.61 10.44
N ALA A 80 25.79 -28.41 11.26
CA ALA A 80 26.06 -29.85 11.39
C ALA A 80 25.81 -30.61 10.07
N LEU A 81 24.70 -30.29 9.38
CA LEU A 81 24.38 -30.81 8.05
C LEU A 81 25.49 -30.54 7.02
N LEU A 82 26.09 -29.35 7.05
CA LEU A 82 27.20 -28.99 6.15
C LEU A 82 28.52 -29.70 6.51
N GLN A 83 28.71 -30.10 7.77
CA GLN A 83 29.88 -30.89 8.18
C GLN A 83 29.80 -32.34 7.67
N SER A 84 28.61 -32.95 7.66
CA SER A 84 28.41 -34.30 7.09
C SER A 84 28.33 -34.32 5.56
N PHE A 85 28.08 -33.19 4.91
CA PHE A 85 27.74 -33.13 3.49
C PHE A 85 28.79 -33.77 2.55
N GLU A 86 30.09 -33.67 2.87
CA GLU A 86 31.14 -34.33 2.08
C GLU A 86 31.09 -35.88 2.19
N GLU A 87 30.46 -36.42 3.23
CA GLU A 87 30.16 -37.85 3.36
C GLU A 87 28.91 -38.23 2.57
N ASP A 88 27.89 -37.37 2.55
CA ASP A 88 26.69 -37.52 1.72
C ASP A 88 27.04 -37.55 0.21
N LEU A 89 27.95 -36.69 -0.25
CA LEU A 89 28.45 -36.72 -1.63
C LEU A 89 29.19 -38.03 -1.95
N LYS A 90 30.00 -38.55 -1.02
CA LYS A 90 30.67 -39.85 -1.17
C LYS A 90 29.69 -41.02 -1.14
N LEU A 91 28.55 -40.89 -0.46
CA LEU A 91 27.47 -41.87 -0.47
C LEU A 91 26.71 -41.84 -1.81
N LEU A 92 26.32 -40.66 -2.28
CA LEU A 92 25.65 -40.45 -3.57
C LEU A 92 26.48 -40.95 -4.76
N ALA A 93 27.80 -40.72 -4.74
CA ALA A 93 28.74 -41.22 -5.75
C ALA A 93 28.86 -42.76 -5.78
N ARG A 94 28.40 -43.46 -4.72
CA ARG A 94 28.43 -44.93 -4.61
C ARG A 94 27.08 -45.59 -4.86
N ILE A 95 26.02 -44.82 -5.09
CA ILE A 95 24.68 -45.34 -5.41
C ILE A 95 24.51 -45.32 -6.93
N PRO A 96 24.45 -46.47 -7.62
CA PRO A 96 24.20 -46.50 -9.06
C PRO A 96 22.73 -46.19 -9.37
N VAL A 97 22.51 -45.41 -10.42
CA VAL A 97 21.17 -45.23 -11.01
C VAL A 97 20.83 -46.46 -11.87
N PHE A 98 19.61 -46.99 -11.74
CA PHE A 98 19.14 -48.09 -12.59
C PHE A 98 19.09 -47.64 -14.06
N PRO A 99 19.68 -48.39 -15.03
CA PRO A 99 19.69 -47.98 -16.44
C PRO A 99 18.30 -47.72 -17.02
N GLU A 100 17.28 -48.42 -16.53
CA GLU A 100 15.87 -48.24 -16.90
C GLU A 100 15.30 -46.87 -16.51
N LEU A 101 15.97 -46.12 -15.62
CA LEU A 101 15.65 -44.74 -15.25
C LEU A 101 16.44 -43.71 -16.08
N LEU A 102 17.55 -44.11 -16.71
CA LEU A 102 18.37 -43.25 -17.58
C LEU A 102 17.81 -43.17 -19.01
N GLY A 103 17.04 -44.17 -19.43
CA GLY A 103 16.44 -44.34 -20.77
C GLY A 103 15.33 -43.34 -21.16
N LYS A 104 15.55 -42.06 -20.88
CA LYS A 104 14.87 -40.89 -21.47
C LYS A 104 15.84 -39.70 -21.58
N THR A 105 16.70 -39.53 -20.58
CA THR A 105 17.68 -38.43 -20.55
C THR A 105 18.72 -38.57 -21.66
N GLN A 106 19.07 -39.80 -22.04
CA GLN A 106 20.00 -40.03 -23.15
C GLN A 106 19.41 -39.67 -24.52
N GLU A 107 18.09 -39.80 -24.73
CA GLU A 107 17.44 -39.36 -25.97
C GLU A 107 17.41 -37.83 -26.04
N GLU A 108 17.13 -37.16 -24.92
CA GLU A 108 17.19 -35.69 -24.79
C GLU A 108 18.62 -35.13 -25.02
N GLU A 109 19.65 -35.78 -24.46
CA GLU A 109 21.06 -35.40 -24.63
C GLU A 109 21.59 -35.68 -26.05
N GLU A 110 21.24 -36.83 -26.66
CA GLU A 110 21.63 -37.13 -28.05
C GLU A 110 20.90 -36.22 -29.06
N GLU A 111 19.65 -35.80 -28.80
CA GLU A 111 18.98 -34.78 -29.63
C GLU A 111 19.63 -33.38 -29.49
N GLU A 112 20.08 -32.95 -28.30
CA GLU A 112 20.76 -31.65 -28.15
C GLU A 112 22.14 -31.64 -28.82
N GLU A 113 22.90 -32.74 -28.72
CA GLU A 113 24.21 -32.87 -29.37
C GLU A 113 24.09 -33.00 -30.90
N ALA A 114 23.08 -33.74 -31.40
CA ALA A 114 22.72 -33.76 -32.81
C ALA A 114 22.21 -32.39 -33.31
N GLY A 115 21.50 -31.64 -32.46
CA GLY A 115 21.07 -30.27 -32.71
C GLY A 115 22.24 -29.30 -32.89
N LYS A 116 23.27 -29.40 -32.04
CA LYS A 116 24.54 -28.64 -32.20
C LYS A 116 25.25 -29.01 -33.51
N LYS A 117 25.37 -30.30 -33.83
CA LYS A 117 26.01 -30.77 -35.08
C LYS A 117 25.25 -30.30 -36.33
N ARG A 118 23.91 -30.28 -36.32
CA ARG A 118 23.07 -29.70 -37.39
C ARG A 118 23.21 -28.18 -37.54
N ARG A 119 23.40 -27.43 -36.44
CA ARG A 119 23.57 -25.98 -36.50
C ARG A 119 24.88 -25.57 -37.19
N THR A 120 25.98 -26.28 -36.96
CA THR A 120 27.26 -26.02 -37.65
C THR A 120 27.19 -26.33 -39.16
N SER A 121 26.61 -27.47 -39.55
CA SER A 121 26.54 -27.92 -40.94
C SER A 121 25.56 -27.13 -41.83
N THR A 122 24.77 -26.21 -41.25
CA THR A 122 23.83 -25.36 -42.01
C THR A 122 24.36 -23.92 -42.19
N ALA A 123 25.44 -23.54 -41.50
CA ALA A 123 26.09 -22.24 -41.66
C ALA A 123 27.13 -22.24 -42.80
N GLN A 124 27.94 -23.32 -42.92
CA GLN A 124 29.01 -23.42 -43.92
C GLN A 124 28.53 -23.93 -45.30
N LYS A 125 27.40 -23.41 -45.80
CA LYS A 125 26.96 -23.67 -47.18
C LYS A 125 26.18 -22.50 -47.80
N LYS A 126 26.61 -21.28 -47.50
CA LYS A 126 26.03 -20.06 -48.07
C LYS A 126 26.98 -18.86 -48.21
N GLU A 127 28.29 -19.11 -48.15
CA GLU A 127 29.36 -18.11 -48.28
C GLU A 127 30.50 -18.60 -49.22
N GLU A 128 30.19 -19.53 -50.14
CA GLU A 128 31.12 -20.04 -51.19
C GLU A 128 30.46 -20.07 -52.58
N GLU A 129 29.62 -19.09 -52.94
CA GLU A 129 29.09 -18.97 -54.32
C GLU A 129 28.76 -17.53 -54.76
N GLU A 130 29.61 -16.55 -54.46
CA GLU A 130 29.72 -15.28 -55.21
C GLU A 130 31.11 -14.64 -55.01
N GLU A 131 31.42 -13.57 -55.75
CA GLU A 131 32.69 -12.80 -55.75
C GLU A 131 33.97 -13.56 -56.19
N LYS A 132 34.09 -13.72 -57.51
CA LYS A 132 35.34 -13.45 -58.24
C LYS A 132 35.35 -11.97 -58.66
N GLU A 133 36.52 -11.49 -59.11
CA GLU A 133 36.81 -10.10 -59.54
C GLU A 133 36.99 -9.17 -58.31
N GLU A 134 38.05 -8.37 -58.15
CA GLU A 134 39.20 -8.00 -59.02
C GLU A 134 40.45 -7.63 -58.17
N GLU A 135 41.64 -7.57 -58.81
CA GLU A 135 42.88 -6.75 -58.57
C GLU A 135 43.29 -6.23 -57.15
N GLU A 136 44.56 -5.99 -56.80
CA GLU A 136 45.93 -6.36 -57.24
C GLU A 136 46.93 -5.80 -56.19
N LYS A 137 48.09 -6.46 -55.98
CA LYS A 137 49.31 -5.92 -55.29
C LYS A 137 49.14 -5.50 -53.81
N GLU A 138 50.15 -5.32 -52.96
CA GLU A 138 51.61 -5.55 -52.94
C GLU A 138 51.96 -6.01 -51.48
N GLU A 139 53.14 -6.45 -51.03
CA GLU A 139 54.52 -6.22 -51.48
C GLU A 139 55.43 -7.49 -51.29
N GLU A 140 56.26 -7.59 -50.23
CA GLU A 140 57.41 -8.52 -50.08
C GLU A 140 57.54 -9.27 -48.71
N GLU A 141 58.11 -10.49 -48.76
CA GLU A 141 59.12 -11.13 -47.85
C GLU A 141 58.76 -11.48 -46.36
N GLU A 142 59.41 -12.42 -45.63
CA GLU A 142 60.69 -13.16 -45.77
C GLU A 142 60.54 -14.72 -45.66
N GLU A 143 61.69 -15.38 -45.83
CA GLU A 143 62.05 -16.81 -45.99
C GLU A 143 61.77 -17.82 -44.83
N GLU A 144 61.64 -19.10 -45.24
CA GLU A 144 62.25 -20.33 -44.63
C GLU A 144 61.88 -20.82 -43.19
N GLU A 145 62.04 -22.11 -42.81
CA GLU A 145 62.56 -23.33 -43.49
C GLU A 145 61.92 -24.64 -42.93
N GLN A 146 62.25 -25.78 -43.56
CA GLN A 146 62.14 -27.19 -43.08
C GLN A 146 60.71 -27.77 -42.92
N GLU A 147 60.30 -28.89 -43.55
CA GLU A 147 60.91 -30.23 -43.74
C GLU A 147 61.09 -31.04 -42.44
N GLU A 148 60.85 -32.37 -42.37
CA GLU A 148 60.26 -33.32 -43.33
C GLU A 148 59.64 -34.52 -42.57
N GLU A 149 58.75 -35.28 -43.24
CA GLU A 149 58.54 -36.74 -43.03
C GLU A 149 58.07 -37.29 -41.65
N LYS A 150 57.62 -38.57 -41.51
CA LYS A 150 57.53 -39.69 -42.46
C LYS A 150 56.27 -40.56 -42.25
N ARG A 151 55.56 -40.82 -43.35
CA ARG A 151 54.83 -42.05 -43.76
C ARG A 151 54.28 -43.07 -42.72
N GLY A 152 53.00 -43.41 -42.94
CA GLY A 152 52.49 -44.79 -42.88
C GLY A 152 51.85 -45.23 -41.56
N GLY A 153 50.91 -46.19 -41.55
CA GLY A 153 50.33 -46.94 -42.67
C GLY A 153 49.82 -48.32 -42.20
N GLU A 154 48.74 -48.83 -42.80
CA GLU A 154 48.03 -50.08 -42.41
C GLU A 154 47.34 -50.00 -41.01
N GLY A 155 46.30 -50.79 -40.71
CA GLY A 155 45.53 -51.70 -41.57
C GLY A 155 44.77 -52.76 -40.77
N GLY A 156 43.42 -52.74 -40.81
CA GLY A 156 42.57 -53.60 -39.98
C GLY A 156 42.48 -53.14 -38.51
N GLY A 157 41.67 -53.74 -37.65
CA GLY A 157 40.67 -54.80 -37.84
C GLY A 157 39.89 -54.94 -36.53
N GLY A 158 38.56 -55.00 -36.56
CA GLY A 158 37.76 -54.73 -35.37
C GLY A 158 37.75 -55.84 -34.31
N GLU A 159 37.89 -55.44 -33.04
CA GLU A 159 37.42 -56.24 -31.90
C GLU A 159 36.22 -55.57 -31.22
N GLY A 160 35.24 -56.39 -30.84
CA GLY A 160 34.00 -55.95 -30.21
C GLY A 160 34.19 -55.57 -28.75
N GLY A 161 34.77 -54.40 -28.49
CA GLY A 161 34.78 -53.81 -27.15
C GLY A 161 33.36 -53.69 -26.61
N LYS A 162 33.03 -54.47 -25.58
CA LYS A 162 31.81 -54.25 -24.80
C LYS A 162 31.83 -52.80 -24.29
N ARG A 163 30.86 -51.99 -24.71
CA ARG A 163 30.53 -50.76 -23.98
C ARG A 163 30.03 -51.20 -22.61
N GLU A 164 30.92 -51.22 -21.62
CA GLU A 164 30.51 -51.10 -20.23
C GLU A 164 29.75 -49.77 -20.14
N MET A 165 28.43 -49.84 -19.94
CA MET A 165 27.67 -48.68 -19.51
C MET A 165 28.32 -48.20 -18.22
N ARG A 166 28.98 -47.02 -18.26
CA ARG A 166 29.36 -46.32 -17.04
C ARG A 166 28.09 -46.19 -16.21
N GLN A 167 28.06 -46.84 -15.05
CA GLN A 167 26.94 -46.70 -14.13
C GLN A 167 26.97 -45.26 -13.62
N VAL A 168 26.07 -44.43 -14.15
CA VAL A 168 25.83 -43.07 -13.68
C VAL A 168 25.46 -43.17 -12.21
N SER A 169 26.25 -42.55 -11.32
CA SER A 169 25.91 -42.51 -9.90
C SER A 169 24.77 -41.54 -9.65
N LEU A 170 24.13 -41.65 -8.49
CA LEU A 170 23.08 -40.70 -8.11
C LEU A 170 23.65 -39.28 -7.94
N LEU A 171 24.94 -39.14 -7.61
CA LEU A 171 25.62 -37.84 -7.64
C LEU A 171 25.76 -37.30 -9.07
N ASP A 172 26.19 -38.13 -10.02
CA ASP A 172 26.36 -37.72 -11.42
C ASP A 172 25.01 -37.30 -12.03
N TRP A 173 23.94 -38.06 -11.74
CA TRP A 173 22.59 -37.76 -12.22
C TRP A 173 22.01 -36.47 -11.61
N ILE A 174 22.25 -36.20 -10.32
CA ILE A 174 21.88 -34.92 -9.69
C ILE A 174 22.69 -33.77 -10.32
N SER A 175 24.00 -33.94 -10.50
CA SER A 175 24.90 -32.91 -11.02
C SER A 175 24.66 -32.59 -12.50
N ALA A 176 24.17 -33.57 -13.28
CA ALA A 176 23.77 -33.36 -14.68
C ALA A 176 22.49 -32.51 -14.84
N LYS A 177 21.73 -32.27 -13.76
CA LYS A 177 20.46 -31.50 -13.82
C LYS A 177 20.59 -30.01 -13.50
N ASP A 178 21.73 -29.55 -13.00
CA ASP A 178 22.11 -28.12 -12.98
C ASP A 178 23.57 -27.94 -13.43
N SER A 179 23.76 -27.44 -14.64
CA SER A 179 25.08 -27.15 -15.22
C SER A 179 25.67 -25.80 -14.80
N GLN A 180 24.91 -24.97 -14.08
CA GLN A 180 25.35 -23.67 -13.56
C GLN A 180 25.90 -23.76 -12.13
N SER A 181 25.43 -24.73 -11.32
CA SER A 181 25.75 -24.82 -9.90
C SER A 181 26.33 -26.19 -9.51
N ASP A 182 27.66 -26.28 -9.38
CA ASP A 182 28.30 -27.41 -8.72
C ASP A 182 27.81 -27.53 -7.27
N VAL A 183 27.28 -28.70 -6.91
CA VAL A 183 26.78 -29.05 -5.57
C VAL A 183 27.81 -28.73 -4.47
N ARG A 184 29.11 -28.87 -4.77
CA ARG A 184 30.21 -28.55 -3.84
C ARG A 184 30.34 -27.04 -3.61
N GLN A 185 30.06 -26.23 -4.63
CA GLN A 185 30.06 -24.76 -4.53
C GLN A 185 28.82 -24.27 -3.76
N ILE A 186 27.66 -24.90 -3.91
CA ILE A 186 26.46 -24.60 -3.10
C ILE A 186 26.78 -24.74 -1.61
N ALA A 187 27.39 -25.86 -1.18
CA ALA A 187 27.77 -26.06 0.21
C ALA A 187 28.81 -25.02 0.71
N GLN A 188 29.79 -24.64 -0.12
CA GLN A 188 30.76 -23.59 0.23
C GLN A 188 30.11 -22.20 0.38
N LEU A 189 29.14 -21.87 -0.48
CA LEU A 189 28.34 -20.65 -0.37
C LEU A 189 27.50 -20.67 0.92
N CYS A 190 26.89 -21.81 1.26
CA CYS A 190 26.16 -21.98 2.52
C CYS A 190 27.05 -21.77 3.75
N CYS A 191 28.25 -22.39 3.80
CA CYS A 191 29.21 -22.19 4.88
C CYS A 191 29.64 -20.73 5.03
N ARG A 192 29.92 -20.03 3.91
CA ARG A 192 30.29 -18.61 3.92
C ARG A 192 29.14 -17.71 4.35
N GLY A 193 27.92 -17.99 3.90
CA GLY A 193 26.71 -17.27 4.31
C GLY A 193 26.43 -17.42 5.81
N LEU A 194 26.47 -18.65 6.33
CA LEU A 194 26.31 -18.91 7.77
C LEU A 194 27.39 -18.23 8.61
N ALA A 195 28.63 -18.14 8.13
CA ALA A 195 29.67 -17.39 8.83
C ALA A 195 29.36 -15.88 8.93
N GLN A 196 28.69 -15.30 7.92
CA GLN A 196 28.34 -13.88 7.87
C GLN A 196 27.04 -13.54 8.62
N ILE A 197 25.98 -14.34 8.43
CA ILE A 197 24.66 -14.14 9.04
C ILE A 197 24.70 -14.60 10.50
N SER A 198 25.14 -13.69 11.36
CA SER A 198 25.49 -13.91 12.77
C SER A 198 24.72 -12.96 13.71
N GLU A 199 24.66 -13.30 14.99
CA GLU A 199 24.02 -12.49 16.03
C GLU A 199 24.59 -11.06 16.10
N GLY A 200 25.92 -10.90 16.03
CA GLY A 200 26.57 -9.59 15.98
C GLY A 200 26.24 -8.75 14.74
N LEU A 201 25.85 -9.37 13.62
CA LEU A 201 25.32 -8.64 12.46
C LEU A 201 23.91 -8.12 12.74
N LEU A 202 23.07 -8.93 13.40
CA LEU A 202 21.73 -8.50 13.82
C LEU A 202 21.80 -7.36 14.84
N GLU A 203 22.70 -7.47 15.84
CA GLU A 203 22.97 -6.39 16.79
C GLU A 203 23.43 -5.11 16.09
N GLN A 204 24.38 -5.20 15.14
CA GLN A 204 24.88 -4.03 14.41
C GLN A 204 23.76 -3.33 13.61
N VAL A 205 22.93 -4.11 12.90
CA VAL A 205 21.79 -3.55 12.14
C VAL A 205 20.75 -2.95 13.09
N GLY A 206 20.36 -3.66 14.15
CA GLY A 206 19.38 -3.19 15.14
C GLY A 206 19.83 -1.94 15.89
N GLN A 207 21.12 -1.82 16.23
CA GLN A 207 21.70 -0.61 16.82
C GLN A 207 21.59 0.60 15.88
N GLU A 208 21.87 0.45 14.58
CA GLU A 208 21.71 1.56 13.63
C GLU A 208 20.23 1.91 13.39
N VAL A 209 19.36 0.92 13.25
CA VAL A 209 17.91 1.14 13.09
C VAL A 209 17.35 1.89 14.30
N SER A 210 17.67 1.43 15.52
CA SER A 210 17.31 2.11 16.77
C SER A 210 17.86 3.55 16.82
N ALA A 211 19.10 3.76 16.37
CA ALA A 211 19.69 5.10 16.32
C ALA A 211 18.95 6.03 15.35
N VAL A 212 18.56 5.56 14.16
CA VAL A 212 17.80 6.34 13.16
C VAL A 212 16.36 6.61 13.62
N LEU A 213 15.66 5.63 14.17
CA LEU A 213 14.32 5.81 14.72
C LEU A 213 14.32 6.90 15.81
N ARG A 214 15.27 6.83 16.75
CA ARG A 214 15.48 7.87 17.79
C ARG A 214 15.91 9.24 17.23
N GLU A 215 16.39 9.33 15.99
CA GLU A 215 16.60 10.62 15.31
C GLU A 215 15.29 11.16 14.70
N ALA A 216 14.38 10.29 14.25
CA ALA A 216 13.07 10.64 13.70
C ALA A 216 12.03 11.00 14.78
N ASP A 217 12.02 10.27 15.90
CA ASP A 217 11.09 10.45 17.03
C ASP A 217 11.38 11.69 17.89
N ARG A 218 11.97 12.75 17.34
CA ARG A 218 12.31 13.98 18.06
C ARG A 218 11.11 14.95 18.08
N PRO A 219 10.31 15.04 19.17
CA PRO A 219 9.12 15.90 19.21
C PRO A 219 9.47 17.37 18.98
N GLN A 220 10.63 17.83 19.47
CA GLN A 220 11.13 19.19 19.24
C GLN A 220 11.25 19.56 17.76
N MET A 221 11.51 18.59 16.87
CA MET A 221 11.63 18.78 15.43
C MET A 221 10.32 18.56 14.68
N LYS A 222 9.39 17.75 15.22
CA LYS A 222 8.01 17.59 14.72
C LYS A 222 7.11 18.78 15.09
N GLU A 223 7.15 19.22 16.35
CA GLU A 223 6.25 20.25 16.92
C GLU A 223 6.81 21.67 16.81
N VAL A 224 6.01 22.61 16.33
CA VAL A 224 6.27 24.05 16.44
C VAL A 224 5.57 24.59 17.70
N LYS A 225 6.28 24.62 18.83
CA LYS A 225 5.71 25.07 20.12
C LYS A 225 5.12 26.48 20.04
N GLY A 226 4.01 26.69 20.74
CA GLY A 226 3.26 27.95 20.77
C GLY A 226 2.82 28.46 19.39
N LEU A 227 2.62 27.58 18.39
CA LEU A 227 2.15 28.01 17.07
C LEU A 227 0.66 28.37 17.07
N GLY A 228 -0.19 27.55 17.72
CA GLY A 228 -1.63 27.85 17.87
C GLY A 228 -1.88 29.18 18.59
N GLU A 229 -1.26 29.37 19.76
CA GLU A 229 -1.28 30.64 20.52
C GLU A 229 -0.91 31.86 19.66
N ARG A 230 0.09 31.73 18.79
CA ARG A 230 0.55 32.80 17.89
C ARG A 230 -0.40 33.04 16.72
N LEU A 231 -1.12 32.03 16.25
CA LEU A 231 -2.12 32.15 15.18
C LEU A 231 -3.41 32.77 15.71
N CYS A 232 -3.93 32.31 16.85
CA CYS A 232 -5.00 32.99 17.59
C CYS A 232 -4.65 34.47 17.88
N GLY A 233 -3.42 34.72 18.34
CA GLY A 233 -2.88 36.07 18.54
C GLY A 233 -2.67 36.89 17.24
N LEU A 234 -2.74 36.27 16.07
CA LEU A 234 -2.76 36.94 14.75
C LEU A 234 -4.20 37.15 14.25
N GLU A 235 -5.11 36.21 14.50
CA GLU A 235 -6.55 36.33 14.22
C GLU A 235 -7.15 37.49 15.02
N GLN A 236 -6.87 37.60 16.32
CA GLN A 236 -7.25 38.77 17.13
C GLN A 236 -6.78 40.09 16.50
N LEU A 237 -5.58 40.13 15.89
CA LEU A 237 -5.09 41.31 15.17
C LEU A 237 -5.89 41.58 13.87
N MET A 238 -6.54 40.58 13.28
CA MET A 238 -7.44 40.75 12.12
C MET A 238 -8.80 41.33 12.52
N HIS A 239 -9.35 40.94 13.68
CA HIS A 239 -10.52 41.60 14.26
C HIS A 239 -10.20 43.07 14.60
N ASP A 240 -9.07 43.32 15.27
CA ASP A 240 -8.53 44.65 15.54
C ASP A 240 -8.37 45.50 14.26
N ALA A 241 -7.86 44.89 13.18
CA ALA A 241 -7.68 45.56 11.89
C ALA A 241 -9.02 45.82 11.17
N ALA A 242 -10.01 44.95 11.33
CA ALA A 242 -11.36 45.14 10.79
C ALA A 242 -12.09 46.30 11.49
N TYR A 243 -12.05 46.36 12.82
CA TYR A 243 -12.60 47.46 13.61
C TYR A 243 -12.01 48.82 13.18
N VAL A 244 -10.68 48.88 13.05
CA VAL A 244 -9.98 50.11 12.67
C VAL A 244 -10.31 50.54 11.24
N VAL A 245 -10.56 49.60 10.31
CA VAL A 245 -11.10 49.91 8.96
C VAL A 245 -12.52 50.46 9.04
N GLN A 246 -13.38 49.93 9.92
CA GLN A 246 -14.74 50.45 10.10
C GLN A 246 -14.74 51.88 10.65
N GLU A 247 -13.86 52.20 11.61
CA GLU A 247 -13.66 53.59 12.05
C GLU A 247 -13.21 54.51 10.89
N GLN A 248 -12.28 54.06 10.05
CA GLN A 248 -11.84 54.84 8.88
C GLN A 248 -13.00 55.09 7.89
N SER A 249 -13.87 54.09 7.67
CA SER A 249 -15.10 54.24 6.88
C SER A 249 -16.02 55.29 7.50
N ASN A 250 -16.27 55.19 8.82
CA ASN A 250 -17.13 56.12 9.56
C ASN A 250 -16.63 57.57 9.46
N PHE A 251 -15.32 57.81 9.64
CA PHE A 251 -14.74 59.15 9.48
C PHE A 251 -14.79 59.64 8.02
N SER A 252 -14.48 58.79 7.05
CA SER A 252 -14.52 59.11 5.61
C SER A 252 -15.94 59.53 5.19
N GLN A 253 -16.95 58.72 5.52
CA GLN A 253 -18.35 59.03 5.26
C GLN A 253 -18.82 60.32 5.95
N ALA A 254 -18.38 60.59 7.19
CA ALA A 254 -18.74 61.81 7.89
C ALA A 254 -18.16 63.05 7.19
N LEU A 255 -16.93 62.98 6.68
CA LEU A 255 -16.29 64.05 5.92
C LEU A 255 -16.96 64.27 4.54
N LEU A 256 -17.40 63.20 3.88
CA LEU A 256 -18.16 63.28 2.64
C LEU A 256 -19.55 63.91 2.84
N LYS A 257 -20.33 63.41 3.81
CA LYS A 257 -21.65 63.98 4.19
C LYS A 257 -21.53 65.47 4.58
N ASN A 258 -20.41 65.89 5.16
CA ASN A 258 -20.10 67.28 5.45
C ASN A 258 -19.76 68.13 4.21
N GLN A 259 -18.97 67.60 3.27
CA GLN A 259 -18.68 68.24 1.99
C GLN A 259 -19.96 68.50 1.19
N ASP A 260 -20.85 67.51 1.10
CA ASP A 260 -22.09 67.60 0.32
C ASP A 260 -23.09 68.58 0.90
N ARG A 261 -23.10 68.74 2.24
CA ARG A 261 -23.84 69.81 2.94
C ARG A 261 -23.21 71.18 2.66
N ALA A 262 -21.89 71.29 2.76
CA ALA A 262 -21.16 72.53 2.52
C ALA A 262 -21.29 73.04 1.07
N GLY A 263 -21.41 72.14 0.09
CA GLY A 263 -21.66 72.49 -1.32
C GLY A 263 -23.10 72.97 -1.61
N LYS A 264 -24.03 72.77 -0.67
CA LYS A 264 -25.44 73.19 -0.78
C LYS A 264 -25.75 74.46 0.01
N VAL A 265 -24.81 74.94 0.84
CA VAL A 265 -24.99 76.11 1.71
C VAL A 265 -24.02 77.22 1.30
N ASN A 266 -24.54 78.24 0.62
CA ASN A 266 -23.78 79.38 0.08
C ASN A 266 -23.30 80.39 1.15
N GLY A 267 -22.93 79.92 2.36
CA GLY A 267 -22.54 80.74 3.51
C GLY A 267 -21.08 80.52 3.91
N PRO A 268 -20.16 81.48 3.67
CA PRO A 268 -18.74 81.32 4.01
C PRO A 268 -18.44 81.11 5.50
N SER A 269 -19.38 81.45 6.38
CA SER A 269 -19.24 81.39 7.84
C SER A 269 -19.10 79.98 8.42
N ILE A 270 -19.53 78.92 7.72
CA ILE A 270 -19.45 77.54 8.25
C ILE A 270 -18.07 76.89 8.04
N PHE A 271 -17.25 77.42 7.13
CA PHE A 271 -15.98 76.78 6.76
C PHE A 271 -14.93 76.71 7.88
N PRO A 272 -14.77 77.70 8.80
CA PRO A 272 -13.78 77.62 9.89
C PRO A 272 -14.05 76.45 10.86
N ASP A 273 -15.31 76.25 11.26
CA ASP A 273 -15.70 75.19 12.18
C ASP A 273 -15.63 73.82 11.49
N LEU A 274 -16.11 73.73 10.25
CA LEU A 274 -16.02 72.51 9.46
C LEU A 274 -14.56 72.12 9.20
N CYS A 275 -13.68 73.10 8.92
CA CYS A 275 -12.24 72.90 8.81
C CYS A 275 -11.56 72.55 10.14
N THR A 276 -12.15 72.89 11.28
CA THR A 276 -11.66 72.48 12.60
C THR A 276 -12.10 71.07 12.93
N SER A 277 -13.33 70.69 12.61
CA SER A 277 -13.87 69.33 12.72
C SER A 277 -13.12 68.34 11.80
N HIS A 278 -13.01 68.63 10.50
CA HIS A 278 -12.26 67.78 9.55
C HIS A 278 -10.80 67.58 9.97
N ARG A 279 -10.17 68.61 10.58
CA ARG A 279 -8.81 68.48 11.13
C ARG A 279 -8.74 67.52 12.32
N LYS A 280 -9.74 67.51 13.21
CA LYS A 280 -9.80 66.54 14.32
C LYS A 280 -9.94 65.13 13.77
N ASN A 281 -10.93 64.88 12.91
CA ASN A 281 -11.19 63.55 12.35
C ASN A 281 -9.94 63.00 11.61
N LEU A 282 -9.29 63.79 10.77
CA LEU A 282 -8.05 63.38 10.09
C LEU A 282 -6.89 63.04 11.05
N MET A 283 -6.84 63.63 12.25
CA MET A 283 -5.85 63.22 13.28
C MET A 283 -6.21 61.88 13.94
N HIS A 284 -7.49 61.49 14.00
CA HIS A 284 -7.89 60.13 14.38
C HIS A 284 -7.57 59.14 13.24
N MET A 285 -7.93 59.47 12.00
CA MET A 285 -7.62 58.65 10.81
C MET A 285 -6.12 58.37 10.66
N LEU A 286 -5.25 59.35 11.00
CA LEU A 286 -3.81 59.16 11.02
C LEU A 286 -3.35 58.15 12.10
N LYS A 287 -3.90 58.20 13.32
CA LYS A 287 -3.61 57.22 14.38
C LYS A 287 -4.09 55.82 13.99
N ASN A 288 -5.27 55.73 13.40
CA ASN A 288 -5.85 54.47 12.93
C ASN A 288 -5.01 53.87 11.78
N HIS A 289 -4.48 54.70 10.88
CA HIS A 289 -3.52 54.26 9.87
C HIS A 289 -2.21 53.77 10.51
N GLN A 290 -1.69 54.44 11.54
CA GLN A 290 -0.50 53.98 12.29
C GLN A 290 -0.74 52.61 12.93
N LYS A 291 -1.87 52.39 13.62
CA LYS A 291 -2.24 51.08 14.18
C LYS A 291 -2.29 49.98 13.12
N LEU A 292 -2.83 50.26 11.93
CA LEU A 292 -2.87 49.30 10.82
C LEU A 292 -1.48 48.97 10.25
N GLN A 293 -0.58 49.96 10.14
CA GLN A 293 0.81 49.69 9.75
C GLN A 293 1.55 48.86 10.82
N ASP A 294 1.26 49.07 12.09
CA ASP A 294 1.85 48.31 13.19
C ASP A 294 1.37 46.86 13.20
N ILE A 295 0.07 46.62 12.96
CA ILE A 295 -0.49 45.29 12.73
C ILE A 295 0.19 44.62 11.52
N LYS A 296 0.27 45.32 10.37
CA LYS A 296 0.93 44.80 9.17
C LYS A 296 2.37 44.39 9.41
N ARG A 297 3.15 45.20 10.14
CA ARG A 297 4.53 44.88 10.52
C ARG A 297 4.63 43.64 11.42
N ARG A 298 3.69 43.43 12.35
CA ARG A 298 3.60 42.21 13.17
C ARG A 298 3.30 40.96 12.32
N CYS A 299 2.33 41.04 11.41
CA CYS A 299 1.94 39.92 10.54
C CYS A 299 3.07 39.51 9.58
N ILE A 300 3.80 40.48 9.01
CA ILE A 300 4.98 40.20 8.18
C ILE A 300 6.04 39.46 9.00
N LYS A 301 6.43 40.02 10.16
CA LYS A 301 7.49 39.44 11.00
C LYS A 301 7.15 38.04 11.51
N ALA A 302 5.90 37.77 11.87
CA ALA A 302 5.44 36.44 12.27
C ALA A 302 5.57 35.42 11.12
N LYS A 303 5.19 35.82 9.89
CA LYS A 303 5.34 34.96 8.71
C LYS A 303 6.81 34.71 8.33
N GLU A 304 7.66 35.72 8.49
CA GLU A 304 9.13 35.58 8.31
C GLU A 304 9.69 34.56 9.31
N GLU A 305 9.42 34.73 10.61
CA GLU A 305 9.85 33.81 11.67
C GLU A 305 9.35 32.37 11.48
N LEU A 306 8.08 32.19 11.08
CA LEU A 306 7.54 30.87 10.77
C LEU A 306 8.24 30.25 9.54
N SER A 307 8.45 31.04 8.49
CA SER A 307 9.08 30.56 7.24
C SER A 307 10.54 30.14 7.46
N GLU A 308 11.31 30.89 8.27
CA GLU A 308 12.67 30.50 8.67
C GLU A 308 12.66 29.20 9.50
N ASN A 309 11.73 29.08 10.46
CA ASN A 309 11.63 27.89 11.32
C ASN A 309 11.28 26.63 10.51
N LEU A 310 10.29 26.72 9.61
CA LEU A 310 9.91 25.63 8.72
C LEU A 310 11.03 25.29 7.71
N HIS A 311 11.78 26.27 7.20
CA HIS A 311 12.91 25.99 6.31
C HIS A 311 14.01 25.16 6.98
N VAL A 312 14.30 25.40 8.26
CA VAL A 312 15.24 24.56 9.05
C VAL A 312 14.67 23.16 9.28
N ARG A 313 13.38 23.04 9.63
CA ARG A 313 12.74 21.74 9.87
C ARG A 313 12.62 20.89 8.60
N LEU A 314 12.27 21.48 7.46
CA LEU A 314 12.20 20.77 6.16
C LEU A 314 13.56 20.20 5.74
N LYS A 315 14.67 20.88 6.06
CA LYS A 315 16.03 20.31 5.88
C LYS A 315 16.28 19.10 6.77
N TRP A 316 15.75 19.09 8.00
CA TRP A 316 15.80 17.93 8.88
C TRP A 316 14.92 16.78 8.38
N ILE A 317 13.71 17.06 7.87
CA ILE A 317 12.86 16.06 7.19
C ILE A 317 13.64 15.37 6.06
N MET A 318 14.23 16.14 5.13
CA MET A 318 15.02 15.57 4.03
C MET A 318 16.25 14.77 4.51
N TYR A 319 16.87 15.16 5.64
CA TYR A 319 17.96 14.40 6.24
C TYR A 319 17.48 13.06 6.81
N ILE A 320 16.35 13.05 7.52
CA ILE A 320 15.85 11.84 8.19
C ILE A 320 15.13 10.89 7.24
N GLU A 321 14.35 11.39 6.26
CA GLU A 321 13.82 10.61 5.13
C GLU A 321 14.96 9.81 4.45
N ARG A 322 16.10 10.46 4.19
CA ARG A 322 17.27 9.81 3.60
C ARG A 322 17.93 8.78 4.53
N ARG A 323 18.09 9.10 5.83
CA ARG A 323 18.66 8.15 6.82
C ARG A 323 17.79 6.91 7.01
N LEU A 324 16.46 7.08 6.99
CA LEU A 324 15.49 5.98 6.99
C LEU A 324 15.66 5.12 5.73
N TYR A 325 15.68 5.72 4.54
CA TYR A 325 15.91 5.02 3.28
C TYR A 325 17.26 4.27 3.24
N GLU A 326 18.34 4.87 3.75
CA GLU A 326 19.66 4.24 3.87
C GLU A 326 19.65 3.02 4.80
N ALA A 327 18.93 3.09 5.93
CA ALA A 327 18.78 1.97 6.86
C ALA A 327 17.89 0.86 6.28
N ASP A 328 16.74 1.24 5.71
CA ASP A 328 15.75 0.35 5.08
C ASP A 328 16.32 -0.44 3.89
N THR A 329 17.14 0.21 3.06
CA THR A 329 17.87 -0.46 1.97
C THR A 329 18.78 -1.56 2.51
N ARG A 330 19.43 -1.34 3.65
CA ARG A 330 20.34 -2.35 4.26
C ARG A 330 19.59 -3.46 4.98
N VAL A 331 18.50 -3.15 5.69
CA VAL A 331 17.57 -4.15 6.24
C VAL A 331 17.07 -5.07 5.12
N SER A 332 16.62 -4.49 4.00
CA SER A 332 16.15 -5.23 2.82
C SER A 332 17.24 -6.11 2.20
N MET A 333 18.47 -5.60 2.04
CA MET A 333 19.62 -6.38 1.54
C MET A 333 20.01 -7.54 2.47
N HIS A 334 19.95 -7.35 3.79
CA HIS A 334 20.19 -8.43 4.75
C HIS A 334 19.05 -9.45 4.76
N GLN A 335 17.79 -9.01 4.65
CA GLN A 335 16.63 -9.91 4.53
C GLN A 335 16.73 -10.80 3.28
N GLU A 336 17.12 -10.24 2.14
CA GLU A 336 17.35 -11.01 0.92
C GLU A 336 18.55 -11.96 1.06
N SER A 337 19.63 -11.55 1.74
CA SER A 337 20.75 -12.43 2.04
C SER A 337 20.36 -13.63 2.91
N VAL A 338 19.46 -13.45 3.89
CA VAL A 338 18.89 -14.55 4.71
C VAL A 338 18.01 -15.45 3.83
N ARG A 339 17.09 -14.86 3.05
CA ARG A 339 16.17 -15.58 2.15
C ARG A 339 16.92 -16.48 1.15
N ARG A 340 17.90 -15.92 0.44
CA ARG A 340 18.75 -16.66 -0.51
C ARG A 340 19.53 -17.78 0.17
N LEU A 341 20.11 -17.52 1.34
CA LEU A 341 20.86 -18.54 2.08
C LEU A 341 19.97 -19.68 2.58
N ALA A 342 18.75 -19.38 3.03
CA ALA A 342 17.76 -20.40 3.41
C ALA A 342 17.40 -21.31 2.22
N GLY A 343 17.18 -20.74 1.03
CA GLY A 343 16.94 -21.52 -0.20
C GLY A 343 18.11 -22.45 -0.56
N LEU A 344 19.35 -21.97 -0.51
CA LEU A 344 20.54 -22.80 -0.77
C LEU A 344 20.69 -23.94 0.26
N LEU A 345 20.32 -23.69 1.52
CA LEU A 345 20.34 -24.72 2.57
C LEU A 345 19.24 -25.78 2.39
N GLN A 346 18.07 -25.41 1.89
CA GLN A 346 17.03 -26.38 1.50
C GLN A 346 17.53 -27.32 0.38
N VAL A 347 18.32 -26.84 -0.58
CA VAL A 347 18.93 -27.69 -1.61
C VAL A 347 19.94 -28.67 -0.99
N VAL A 348 20.80 -28.21 -0.07
CA VAL A 348 21.73 -29.08 0.68
C VAL A 348 20.96 -30.16 1.45
N GLU A 349 19.87 -29.81 2.12
CA GLU A 349 19.02 -30.74 2.87
C GLU A 349 18.32 -31.77 1.95
N GLN A 350 17.82 -31.35 0.78
CA GLN A 350 17.25 -32.27 -0.22
C GLN A 350 18.29 -33.27 -0.72
N ILE A 351 19.52 -32.84 -0.97
CA ILE A 351 20.63 -33.69 -1.42
C ILE A 351 21.03 -34.69 -0.32
N HIS A 352 21.12 -34.27 0.94
CA HIS A 352 21.31 -35.17 2.09
C HIS A 352 20.17 -36.20 2.23
N ARG A 353 18.93 -35.82 1.95
CA ARG A 353 17.76 -36.72 1.99
C ARG A 353 17.68 -37.68 0.79
N ALA A 354 18.30 -37.35 -0.35
CA ALA A 354 18.17 -38.08 -1.61
C ALA A 354 18.53 -39.59 -1.55
N PRO A 355 19.61 -40.06 -0.88
CA PRO A 355 19.91 -41.48 -0.73
C PRO A 355 18.76 -42.28 -0.11
N ARG A 356 18.11 -41.72 0.93
CA ARG A 356 17.00 -42.35 1.64
C ARG A 356 15.73 -42.38 0.80
N VAL A 357 15.43 -41.30 0.09
CA VAL A 357 14.28 -41.23 -0.84
C VAL A 357 14.43 -42.22 -1.98
N TYR A 358 15.62 -42.30 -2.58
CA TYR A 358 15.94 -43.25 -3.65
C TYR A 358 15.80 -44.71 -3.17
N ALA A 359 16.39 -45.07 -2.03
CA ALA A 359 16.28 -46.41 -1.47
C ALA A 359 14.83 -46.81 -1.14
N ALA A 360 14.01 -45.87 -0.64
CA ALA A 360 12.59 -46.10 -0.41
C ALA A 360 11.80 -46.31 -1.71
N ALA A 361 12.06 -45.51 -2.75
CA ALA A 361 11.45 -45.67 -4.07
C ALA A 361 11.79 -47.02 -4.72
N VAL A 362 13.07 -47.43 -4.68
CA VAL A 362 13.54 -48.73 -5.18
C VAL A 362 12.88 -49.89 -4.42
N THR A 363 12.74 -49.78 -3.10
CA THR A 363 12.06 -50.78 -2.26
C THR A 363 10.58 -50.91 -2.63
N GLU A 364 9.89 -49.80 -2.87
CA GLU A 364 8.49 -49.78 -3.30
C GLU A 364 8.31 -50.34 -4.72
N VAL A 365 9.23 -50.07 -5.66
CA VAL A 365 9.25 -50.69 -7.00
C VAL A 365 9.43 -52.20 -6.89
N ALA A 366 10.38 -52.69 -6.09
CA ALA A 366 10.57 -54.11 -5.84
C ALA A 366 9.32 -54.77 -5.23
N ARG A 367 8.66 -54.11 -4.27
CA ARG A 367 7.40 -54.57 -3.66
C ARG A 367 6.26 -54.63 -4.68
N ARG A 368 6.12 -53.62 -5.56
CA ARG A 368 5.13 -53.60 -6.66
C ARG A 368 5.37 -54.73 -7.66
N HIS A 369 6.63 -54.97 -8.02
CA HIS A 369 7.00 -56.06 -8.94
C HIS A 369 6.72 -57.44 -8.32
N ALA A 370 7.06 -57.65 -7.04
CA ALA A 370 6.72 -58.88 -6.32
C ALA A 370 5.20 -59.11 -6.24
N PHE A 371 4.42 -58.07 -5.92
CA PHE A 371 2.95 -58.14 -5.92
C PHE A 371 2.38 -58.46 -7.31
N SER A 372 2.88 -57.80 -8.36
CA SER A 372 2.47 -58.05 -9.74
C SER A 372 2.73 -59.49 -10.16
N ARG A 373 3.92 -60.03 -9.87
CA ARG A 373 4.27 -61.43 -10.15
C ARG A 373 3.39 -62.42 -9.39
N ALA A 374 3.13 -62.18 -8.10
CA ALA A 374 2.24 -63.02 -7.30
C ALA A 374 0.79 -62.98 -7.84
N PHE A 375 0.30 -61.81 -8.24
CA PHE A 375 -1.03 -61.65 -8.84
C PHE A 375 -1.14 -62.35 -10.21
N LEU A 376 -0.12 -62.23 -11.06
CA LEU A 376 -0.03 -62.94 -12.35
C LEU A 376 0.07 -64.47 -12.17
N GLN A 377 0.73 -64.93 -11.12
CA GLN A 377 0.78 -66.36 -10.79
C GLN A 377 -0.58 -66.87 -10.31
N VAL A 378 -1.23 -66.21 -9.34
CA VAL A 378 -2.56 -66.61 -8.83
C VAL A 378 -3.62 -66.55 -9.93
N THR A 379 -3.59 -65.53 -10.80
CA THR A 379 -4.51 -65.46 -11.94
C THR A 379 -4.25 -66.56 -12.97
N LYS A 380 -2.98 -66.91 -13.23
CA LYS A 380 -2.65 -68.06 -14.08
C LYS A 380 -3.10 -69.39 -13.45
N GLU A 381 -2.86 -69.61 -12.17
CA GLU A 381 -3.27 -70.82 -11.45
C GLU A 381 -4.78 -70.98 -11.47
N ASN A 382 -5.55 -69.91 -11.21
CA ASN A 382 -7.02 -69.90 -11.35
C ASN A 382 -7.47 -70.19 -12.80
N ILE A 383 -6.76 -69.69 -13.81
CA ILE A 383 -7.07 -69.95 -15.23
C ILE A 383 -6.75 -71.40 -15.62
N ASP A 384 -5.64 -71.96 -15.14
CA ASP A 384 -5.24 -73.33 -15.42
C ASP A 384 -6.07 -74.35 -14.62
N GLU A 385 -6.58 -73.98 -13.45
CA GLU A 385 -7.62 -74.73 -12.72
C GLU A 385 -8.97 -74.67 -13.44
N LEU A 386 -9.43 -73.50 -13.89
CA LEU A 386 -10.61 -73.37 -14.76
C LEU A 386 -10.48 -74.22 -16.03
N ARG A 387 -9.29 -74.27 -16.66
CA ARG A 387 -9.00 -75.14 -17.82
C ARG A 387 -8.99 -76.62 -17.48
N ARG A 388 -8.66 -77.02 -16.26
CA ARG A 388 -8.73 -78.42 -15.78
C ARG A 388 -10.15 -78.86 -15.46
N LEU A 389 -10.98 -77.95 -14.94
CA LEU A 389 -12.40 -78.19 -14.68
C LEU A 389 -13.25 -78.08 -15.95
N LEU A 390 -12.79 -77.37 -17.00
CA LEU A 390 -13.54 -77.18 -18.25
C LEU A 390 -13.98 -78.49 -18.94
N PRO A 391 -13.17 -79.56 -19.02
CA PRO A 391 -13.58 -80.84 -19.60
C PRO A 391 -14.57 -81.61 -18.72
N GLU A 392 -14.46 -81.50 -17.40
CA GLU A 392 -15.43 -82.13 -16.47
C GLU A 392 -16.79 -81.42 -16.59
N LEU A 393 -16.77 -80.07 -16.58
CA LEU A 393 -17.94 -79.24 -16.82
C LEU A 393 -18.52 -79.45 -18.24
N SER A 394 -17.71 -79.70 -19.27
CA SER A 394 -18.22 -79.98 -20.61
C SER A 394 -18.94 -81.34 -20.71
N HIS A 395 -18.63 -82.31 -19.84
CA HIS A 395 -19.43 -83.53 -19.71
C HIS A 395 -20.74 -83.28 -18.95
N CYS A 396 -20.77 -82.35 -18.00
CA CYS A 396 -22.01 -81.93 -17.33
C CYS A 396 -22.94 -81.08 -18.22
N LEU A 397 -22.40 -80.38 -19.22
CA LEU A 397 -23.16 -79.43 -20.07
C LEU A 397 -23.99 -80.07 -21.20
N VAL A 398 -24.04 -81.41 -21.32
CA VAL A 398 -24.77 -82.13 -22.39
C VAL A 398 -26.01 -82.87 -21.86
N ILE A 399 -26.38 -82.67 -20.59
CA ILE A 399 -27.67 -83.12 -20.03
C ILE A 399 -28.45 -81.88 -19.57
N GLY A 400 -29.70 -81.77 -20.02
CA GLY A 400 -30.42 -80.49 -20.08
C GLY A 400 -30.97 -79.96 -18.75
N GLU A 401 -31.23 -78.64 -18.75
CA GLU A 401 -32.13 -77.89 -17.85
C GLU A 401 -31.94 -78.17 -16.33
N VAL A 402 -31.03 -77.47 -15.65
CA VAL A 402 -31.24 -76.09 -15.17
C VAL A 402 -29.89 -75.46 -14.81
N LEU A 403 -29.70 -74.16 -15.10
CA LEU A 403 -28.45 -73.42 -14.82
C LEU A 403 -28.26 -73.09 -13.32
N ALA A 404 -27.89 -74.10 -12.54
CA ALA A 404 -27.36 -73.93 -11.20
C ALA A 404 -25.93 -73.34 -11.27
N VAL A 405 -25.82 -72.02 -11.08
CA VAL A 405 -24.54 -71.29 -11.06
C VAL A 405 -23.54 -71.97 -10.09
N PRO A 406 -22.36 -72.42 -10.56
CA PRO A 406 -21.45 -73.23 -9.74
C PRO A 406 -21.02 -72.57 -8.42
N PRO A 407 -20.73 -73.37 -7.36
CA PRO A 407 -20.27 -72.85 -6.07
C PRO A 407 -19.05 -71.92 -6.16
N LEU A 408 -18.13 -72.18 -7.10
CA LEU A 408 -16.98 -71.31 -7.37
C LEU A 408 -17.39 -69.89 -7.79
N LEU A 409 -18.45 -69.74 -8.60
CA LEU A 409 -18.98 -68.43 -8.98
C LEU A 409 -19.69 -67.73 -7.80
N ARG A 410 -20.31 -68.47 -6.88
CA ARG A 410 -20.78 -67.92 -5.60
C ARG A 410 -19.63 -67.46 -4.70
N HIS A 411 -18.52 -68.18 -4.63
CA HIS A 411 -17.34 -67.73 -3.89
C HIS A 411 -16.65 -66.52 -4.54
N PHE A 412 -16.55 -66.47 -5.88
CA PHE A 412 -15.98 -65.32 -6.59
C PHE A 412 -16.85 -64.07 -6.44
N THR A 413 -18.18 -64.19 -6.55
CA THR A 413 -19.09 -63.06 -6.28
C THR A 413 -19.08 -62.64 -4.81
N ALA A 414 -18.98 -63.56 -3.85
CA ALA A 414 -18.79 -63.20 -2.44
C ALA A 414 -17.44 -62.49 -2.17
N ALA A 415 -16.36 -62.88 -2.86
CA ALA A 415 -15.06 -62.22 -2.78
C ALA A 415 -15.07 -60.81 -3.39
N LEU A 416 -15.71 -60.64 -4.56
CA LEU A 416 -15.91 -59.33 -5.18
C LEU A 416 -16.80 -58.44 -4.31
N ASN A 417 -17.93 -58.96 -3.81
CA ASN A 417 -18.83 -58.22 -2.92
C ASN A 417 -18.13 -57.79 -1.62
N THR A 418 -17.25 -58.62 -1.04
CA THR A 418 -16.48 -58.23 0.16
C THR A 418 -15.33 -57.27 -0.15
N GLN A 419 -14.75 -57.29 -1.36
CA GLN A 419 -13.82 -56.26 -1.81
C GLN A 419 -14.55 -54.93 -2.05
N GLU A 420 -15.74 -54.95 -2.63
CA GLU A 420 -16.55 -53.76 -2.86
C GLU A 420 -17.09 -53.18 -1.55
N GLU A 421 -17.55 -54.02 -0.61
CA GLU A 421 -17.94 -53.61 0.74
C GLU A 421 -16.77 -52.96 1.49
N ARG A 422 -15.53 -53.45 1.32
CA ARG A 422 -14.32 -52.77 1.83
C ARG A 422 -14.08 -51.41 1.15
N ARG A 423 -14.34 -51.26 -0.15
CA ARG A 423 -14.28 -49.97 -0.86
C ARG A 423 -15.38 -49.01 -0.39
N ARG A 424 -16.62 -49.49 -0.21
CA ARG A 424 -17.76 -48.73 0.32
C ARG A 424 -17.49 -48.25 1.75
N ARG A 425 -16.92 -49.11 2.61
CA ARG A 425 -16.47 -48.72 3.97
C ARG A 425 -15.35 -47.70 3.99
N ARG A 426 -14.41 -47.75 3.03
CA ARG A 426 -13.40 -46.68 2.87
C ARG A 426 -14.06 -45.37 2.44
N ARG A 427 -14.92 -45.37 1.42
CA ARG A 427 -15.67 -44.17 1.00
C ARG A 427 -16.51 -43.56 2.13
N ARG A 428 -17.19 -44.38 2.94
CA ARG A 428 -17.93 -43.93 4.15
C ARG A 428 -17.04 -43.44 5.30
N ARG A 429 -15.72 -43.67 5.26
CA ARG A 429 -14.76 -43.06 6.20
C ARG A 429 -14.22 -41.76 5.63
N MET A 430 -13.79 -41.74 4.36
CA MET A 430 -13.42 -40.51 3.65
C MET A 430 -14.52 -39.46 3.80
N LYS A 431 -15.77 -39.79 3.43
CA LYS A 431 -16.89 -38.86 3.54
C LYS A 431 -17.26 -38.47 4.98
N LYS A 432 -16.84 -39.24 5.99
CA LYS A 432 -17.04 -38.89 7.41
C LYS A 432 -15.93 -38.04 8.00
N ASN A 433 -14.76 -38.04 7.36
CA ASN A 433 -13.69 -37.09 7.58
C ASN A 433 -14.02 -35.78 6.86
N GLU A 434 -14.45 -35.86 5.60
CA GLU A 434 -15.02 -34.76 4.80
C GLU A 434 -16.18 -34.06 5.56
N GLU A 435 -17.24 -34.79 5.95
CA GLU A 435 -18.35 -34.31 6.82
C GLU A 435 -17.95 -33.88 8.25
N GLN A 436 -16.66 -33.89 8.60
CA GLN A 436 -16.14 -33.40 9.89
C GLN A 436 -15.19 -32.21 9.66
N GLU A 437 -14.31 -32.29 8.67
CA GLU A 437 -13.44 -31.20 8.18
C GLU A 437 -14.31 -30.03 7.66
N ASP A 438 -15.42 -30.33 6.95
CA ASP A 438 -16.44 -29.34 6.56
C ASP A 438 -17.06 -28.63 7.79
N LYS A 439 -17.25 -29.34 8.91
CA LYS A 439 -17.88 -28.80 10.12
C LYS A 439 -16.91 -28.06 11.03
N GLU A 440 -15.68 -28.52 11.11
CA GLU A 440 -14.60 -27.83 11.79
C GLU A 440 -14.30 -26.49 11.08
N GLN A 441 -14.55 -26.39 9.76
CA GLN A 441 -14.55 -25.11 9.03
C GLN A 441 -15.82 -24.27 9.27
N GLU A 442 -17.02 -24.87 9.25
CA GLU A 442 -18.30 -24.20 9.56
C GLU A 442 -18.26 -23.55 10.97
N GLU A 443 -17.74 -24.24 11.98
CA GLU A 443 -17.53 -23.74 13.34
C GLU A 443 -16.42 -22.65 13.39
N GLU A 444 -15.34 -22.77 12.60
CA GLU A 444 -14.27 -21.75 12.52
C GLU A 444 -14.69 -20.51 11.70
N GLU A 445 -15.74 -20.57 10.87
CA GLU A 445 -16.34 -19.41 10.20
C GLU A 445 -17.38 -18.71 11.11
N GLU A 446 -18.23 -19.46 11.83
CA GLU A 446 -19.14 -18.88 12.84
C GLU A 446 -18.36 -18.13 13.94
N GLU A 447 -17.24 -18.65 14.46
CA GLU A 447 -16.42 -17.92 15.44
C GLU A 447 -15.83 -16.60 14.90
N LYS A 448 -15.55 -16.51 13.58
CA LYS A 448 -15.03 -15.28 12.94
C LYS A 448 -16.13 -14.25 12.71
N GLU A 449 -17.30 -14.64 12.23
CA GLU A 449 -18.44 -13.71 12.12
C GLU A 449 -18.83 -13.15 13.50
N GLU A 450 -18.80 -14.00 14.54
CA GLU A 450 -19.03 -13.56 15.92
C GLU A 450 -17.92 -12.61 16.44
N GLU A 451 -16.67 -12.69 15.99
CA GLU A 451 -15.61 -11.74 16.36
C GLU A 451 -15.71 -10.42 15.57
N GLU A 452 -16.03 -10.48 14.27
CA GLU A 452 -16.28 -9.28 13.45
C GLU A 452 -17.52 -8.49 13.92
N GLU A 453 -18.62 -9.14 14.33
CA GLU A 453 -19.78 -8.43 14.90
C GLU A 453 -19.43 -7.74 16.23
N LYS A 454 -18.59 -8.36 17.07
CA LYS A 454 -18.09 -7.77 18.31
C LYS A 454 -17.16 -6.59 18.05
N GLU A 455 -16.31 -6.64 17.02
CA GLU A 455 -15.47 -5.50 16.66
C GLU A 455 -16.28 -4.36 16.01
N GLY A 456 -17.24 -4.70 15.13
CA GLY A 456 -18.20 -3.74 14.55
C GLY A 456 -19.00 -3.01 15.63
N SER A 457 -19.45 -3.75 16.65
CA SER A 457 -20.14 -3.19 17.82
C SER A 457 -19.25 -2.24 18.63
N ARG A 458 -17.97 -2.57 18.86
CA ARG A 458 -17.00 -1.67 19.51
C ARG A 458 -16.78 -0.39 18.68
N ARG A 459 -16.57 -0.52 17.37
CA ARG A 459 -16.38 0.62 16.45
C ARG A 459 -17.64 1.51 16.35
N LEU A 460 -18.84 0.95 16.54
CA LEU A 460 -20.09 1.71 16.66
C LEU A 460 -20.17 2.45 17.99
N GLN A 461 -19.84 1.79 19.11
CA GLN A 461 -19.86 2.40 20.45
C GLN A 461 -18.83 3.53 20.61
N GLU A 462 -17.67 3.39 19.96
CA GLU A 462 -16.62 4.43 19.88
C GLU A 462 -17.09 5.63 19.03
N LYS A 463 -17.80 5.38 17.93
CA LYS A 463 -18.42 6.44 17.11
C LYS A 463 -19.53 7.17 17.85
N THR A 464 -20.45 6.47 18.52
CA THR A 464 -21.49 7.15 19.32
C THR A 464 -20.86 7.95 20.44
N SER A 465 -19.83 7.43 21.12
CA SER A 465 -19.11 8.20 22.14
C SER A 465 -18.39 9.43 21.57
N THR A 466 -17.99 9.43 20.29
CA THR A 466 -17.39 10.60 19.63
C THR A 466 -18.47 11.61 19.26
N GLN A 467 -19.58 11.15 18.68
CA GLN A 467 -20.73 11.99 18.33
C GLN A 467 -21.40 12.60 19.58
N ASP A 468 -21.38 11.90 20.71
CA ASP A 468 -21.81 12.40 22.03
C ASP A 468 -20.84 13.46 22.62
N TYR A 469 -19.66 13.67 22.05
CA TYR A 469 -18.82 14.85 22.32
C TYR A 469 -19.09 15.95 21.29
N GLU A 470 -19.14 15.62 20.00
CA GLU A 470 -19.41 16.60 18.93
C GLU A 470 -20.74 17.35 19.14
N MET A 471 -21.84 16.64 19.46
CA MET A 471 -23.12 17.29 19.78
C MET A 471 -23.08 18.15 21.06
N LYS A 472 -22.11 17.95 21.97
CA LYS A 472 -21.94 18.79 23.17
C LYS A 472 -21.02 20.00 22.94
N GLU A 473 -20.23 19.98 21.87
CA GLU A 473 -19.59 21.19 21.37
C GLU A 473 -20.63 22.00 20.55
N GLU A 474 -21.46 21.35 19.72
CA GLU A 474 -22.58 22.02 19.02
C GLU A 474 -23.65 22.60 19.96
N GLU A 475 -24.13 21.86 20.99
CA GLU A 475 -25.05 22.39 22.01
C GLU A 475 -24.44 23.57 22.80
N GLY A 476 -23.10 23.59 22.97
CA GLY A 476 -22.39 24.68 23.63
C GLY A 476 -22.20 25.91 22.74
N GLU A 477 -21.99 25.74 21.44
CA GLU A 477 -21.94 26.85 20.47
C GLU A 477 -23.35 27.44 20.23
N GLU A 478 -24.42 26.64 20.25
CA GLU A 478 -25.81 27.16 20.19
C GLU A 478 -26.21 27.92 21.48
N GLU A 479 -25.81 27.48 22.68
CA GLU A 479 -26.03 28.26 23.92
C GLU A 479 -25.25 29.60 23.92
N GLU A 480 -24.03 29.67 23.38
CA GLU A 480 -23.30 30.94 23.24
C GLU A 480 -23.91 31.87 22.15
N GLU A 481 -24.46 31.33 21.04
CA GLU A 481 -25.18 32.16 20.04
C GLU A 481 -26.54 32.69 20.57
N GLU A 482 -27.30 31.93 21.37
CA GLU A 482 -28.54 32.45 21.99
C GLU A 482 -28.24 33.54 23.05
N GLU A 483 -27.17 33.42 23.86
CA GLU A 483 -26.78 34.51 24.77
C GLU A 483 -26.32 35.77 24.01
N GLU A 484 -25.63 35.66 22.87
CA GLU A 484 -25.29 36.84 22.05
C GLU A 484 -26.52 37.48 21.36
N GLU A 485 -27.53 36.71 20.91
CA GLU A 485 -28.77 37.26 20.35
C GLU A 485 -29.65 37.97 21.41
N GLU A 486 -29.81 37.44 22.63
CA GLU A 486 -30.51 38.15 23.71
C GLU A 486 -29.78 39.46 24.09
N GLU A 487 -28.45 39.45 24.15
CA GLU A 487 -27.66 40.66 24.38
C GLU A 487 -27.75 41.67 23.21
N GLU A 488 -27.98 41.25 21.96
CA GLU A 488 -28.26 42.14 20.81
C GLU A 488 -29.69 42.72 20.83
N GLU A 489 -30.72 41.95 21.22
CA GLU A 489 -32.10 42.42 21.38
C GLU A 489 -32.21 43.50 22.49
N GLU A 490 -31.62 43.29 23.68
CA GLU A 490 -31.69 44.30 24.75
C GLU A 490 -31.02 45.63 24.33
N LYS A 491 -29.90 45.55 23.60
CA LYS A 491 -29.19 46.74 23.06
C LYS A 491 -30.01 47.49 21.99
N ARG A 492 -30.98 46.84 21.33
CA ARG A 492 -31.87 47.46 20.33
C ARG A 492 -33.11 48.14 20.94
N GLY A 493 -33.52 47.74 22.14
CA GLY A 493 -34.80 48.10 22.77
C GLY A 493 -35.02 49.52 23.32
N SER A 494 -34.37 50.60 22.83
CA SER A 494 -34.45 51.91 23.54
C SER A 494 -34.43 53.24 22.74
N VAL A 495 -35.40 53.48 21.82
CA VAL A 495 -35.70 54.84 21.31
C VAL A 495 -37.19 55.22 21.31
N LYS A 496 -37.58 55.94 22.37
CA LYS A 496 -38.82 56.72 22.65
C LYS A 496 -39.65 57.23 21.45
N THR A 497 -40.97 57.15 21.60
CA THR A 497 -41.87 58.32 21.36
C THR A 497 -43.01 58.40 22.39
N LYS A 498 -43.60 59.58 22.61
CA LYS A 498 -44.69 59.84 23.59
C LYS A 498 -46.02 60.12 22.89
N GLN A 499 -47.15 59.78 23.53
CA GLN A 499 -48.29 60.70 23.75
C GLN A 499 -49.32 60.18 24.80
N HIS A 500 -50.34 60.98 25.09
CA HIS A 500 -51.36 60.87 26.17
C HIS A 500 -52.20 59.56 26.12
N PHE A 501 -52.94 59.11 27.17
CA PHE A 501 -53.85 59.85 28.08
C PHE A 501 -54.02 59.17 29.48
N THR A 502 -55.09 59.49 30.25
CA THR A 502 -55.22 59.28 31.72
C THR A 502 -55.93 58.00 32.20
N ALA A 503 -55.53 57.44 33.35
CA ALA A 503 -56.38 57.23 34.56
C ALA A 503 -55.68 56.41 35.70
N LEU A 504 -56.10 56.64 36.95
CA LEU A 504 -55.94 55.76 38.15
C LEU A 504 -57.30 55.06 38.45
N PRO A 505 -57.45 54.12 39.42
CA PRO A 505 -56.52 53.62 40.46
C PRO A 505 -56.28 52.07 40.31
N ASP A 506 -55.78 51.25 41.25
CA ASP A 506 -55.58 51.37 42.71
C ASP A 506 -54.46 50.43 43.25
N TYR A 507 -54.05 50.59 44.51
CA TYR A 507 -53.03 49.76 45.22
C TYR A 507 -53.49 49.37 46.63
N PRO A 508 -53.31 48.10 47.05
CA PRO A 508 -52.45 47.83 48.22
C PRO A 508 -51.45 46.67 47.99
N LYS A 509 -50.16 46.77 48.39
CA LYS A 509 -49.58 46.47 49.74
C LYS A 509 -49.76 44.98 50.15
N HIS A 510 -48.82 44.25 50.76
CA HIS A 510 -47.85 44.60 51.83
C HIS A 510 -46.81 43.47 52.09
N ILE A 511 -45.77 43.73 52.93
CA ILE A 511 -45.01 42.74 53.80
C ILE A 511 -44.02 41.80 53.04
N LYS A 512 -42.67 41.94 53.17
CA LYS A 512 -41.68 41.52 54.23
C LYS A 512 -41.21 40.05 54.09
N LEU A 513 -39.89 39.75 54.05
CA LEU A 513 -38.94 39.41 55.16
C LEU A 513 -39.45 38.23 56.04
N ASP A 514 -38.71 37.17 56.38
CA ASP A 514 -37.25 36.85 56.41
C ASP A 514 -36.99 35.42 55.80
N LYS A 515 -35.79 34.90 55.42
CA LYS A 515 -34.47 34.67 56.06
C LYS A 515 -34.44 33.48 57.08
N HIS A 516 -33.29 32.76 57.12
CA HIS A 516 -32.94 31.53 57.89
C HIS A 516 -33.51 30.18 57.38
N SER A 517 -32.91 28.98 57.62
CA SER A 517 -31.49 28.51 57.74
C SER A 517 -31.43 27.03 58.18
N PHE A 518 -30.41 26.25 57.78
CA PHE A 518 -30.01 24.92 58.36
C PHE A 518 -31.08 23.80 58.23
N GLU A 519 -30.85 22.49 58.40
CA GLU A 519 -29.70 21.56 58.56
C GLU A 519 -30.09 20.27 57.74
N GLU A 520 -29.21 19.48 57.10
CA GLU A 520 -28.48 18.28 57.57
C GLU A 520 -29.33 17.05 58.03
N GLU A 521 -28.70 15.86 58.08
CA GLU A 521 -29.25 14.47 58.21
C GLU A 521 -29.91 13.94 56.89
N GLU A 522 -29.66 12.73 56.34
CA GLU A 522 -29.54 11.34 56.88
C GLU A 522 -30.91 10.79 57.36
N GLU A 523 -31.35 9.54 57.14
CA GLU A 523 -30.67 8.25 56.84
C GLU A 523 -31.64 7.25 56.09
N GLU A 524 -31.26 5.97 56.01
CA GLU A 524 -31.99 4.65 55.84
C GLU A 524 -33.55 4.55 56.02
N GLU A 525 -34.34 3.50 55.64
CA GLU A 525 -34.24 2.26 54.81
C GLU A 525 -35.67 1.66 54.53
N GLU A 526 -35.74 0.48 53.87
CA GLU A 526 -36.78 -0.60 53.90
C GLU A 526 -38.30 -0.41 53.54
N GLU A 527 -38.71 -1.12 52.46
CA GLU A 527 -39.80 -2.13 52.32
C GLU A 527 -41.35 -1.86 52.48
N GLU A 528 -42.10 -2.75 51.79
CA GLU A 528 -43.55 -3.09 51.79
C GLU A 528 -44.63 -2.01 51.48
N GLY A 529 -45.77 -2.45 50.87
CA GLY A 529 -46.96 -1.59 50.72
C GLY A 529 -48.13 -2.10 49.88
N GLY A 530 -47.93 -2.32 48.56
CA GLY A 530 -48.93 -2.87 47.63
C GLY A 530 -50.11 -1.95 47.22
N GLY A 531 -50.86 -2.34 46.17
CA GLY A 531 -52.09 -1.66 45.71
C GLY A 531 -52.21 -1.50 44.19
N GLY A 532 -52.63 -2.56 43.47
CA GLY A 532 -52.60 -2.60 41.98
C GLY A 532 -53.75 -1.88 41.25
N GLY A 533 -53.64 -1.77 39.91
CA GLY A 533 -54.62 -1.00 39.11
C GLY A 533 -54.55 -1.05 37.56
N LEU A 534 -54.57 -2.24 36.93
CA LEU A 534 -55.04 -2.53 35.55
C LEU A 534 -54.39 -1.82 34.33
N GLY A 535 -54.04 -2.57 33.25
CA GLY A 535 -53.98 -1.94 31.91
C GLY A 535 -53.26 -2.59 30.70
N VAL A 536 -53.66 -3.79 30.23
CA VAL A 536 -53.60 -4.23 28.79
C VAL A 536 -52.20 -4.35 28.09
N ALA A 537 -51.90 -5.25 27.14
CA ALA A 537 -52.20 -6.69 26.92
C ALA A 537 -51.26 -7.19 25.79
N LEU A 538 -50.70 -8.42 25.87
CA LEU A 538 -49.89 -9.02 24.80
C LEU A 538 -50.68 -10.02 23.91
N PRO A 539 -50.38 -10.09 22.59
CA PRO A 539 -50.65 -11.25 21.73
C PRO A 539 -49.45 -12.25 21.71
N PRO A 540 -49.63 -13.49 21.19
CA PRO A 540 -48.81 -14.65 21.56
C PRO A 540 -47.76 -15.13 20.52
N PRO A 541 -46.81 -16.02 20.92
CA PRO A 541 -45.82 -16.63 20.02
C PRO A 541 -46.33 -17.88 19.28
N PRO A 542 -45.82 -18.19 18.06
CA PRO A 542 -46.08 -19.44 17.35
C PRO A 542 -45.02 -20.54 17.64
N THR A 543 -45.43 -21.81 17.55
CA THR A 543 -44.56 -23.01 17.63
C THR A 543 -44.31 -23.64 16.24
N PRO A 544 -43.29 -24.50 16.07
CA PRO A 544 -42.61 -24.66 14.78
C PRO A 544 -43.11 -25.82 13.90
N LEU A 545 -42.86 -25.72 12.57
CA LEU A 545 -42.89 -26.86 11.65
C LEU A 545 -41.87 -26.74 10.50
N GLN A 546 -41.12 -27.85 10.33
CA GLN A 546 -40.59 -28.44 9.09
C GLN A 546 -39.66 -27.65 8.13
N SER A 547 -38.58 -28.33 7.77
CA SER A 547 -37.54 -27.90 6.82
C SER A 547 -37.83 -28.30 5.36
N GLN A 548 -37.45 -27.42 4.43
CA GLN A 548 -37.01 -27.78 3.08
C GLN A 548 -35.86 -26.84 2.65
N PRO A 549 -34.77 -27.34 2.04
CA PRO A 549 -33.72 -26.48 1.51
C PRO A 549 -34.11 -25.93 0.13
N LEU A 550 -34.23 -24.61 0.01
CA LEU A 550 -34.37 -23.93 -1.27
C LEU A 550 -33.03 -23.29 -1.65
N ILE A 551 -32.34 -23.90 -2.61
CA ILE A 551 -31.20 -23.26 -3.28
C ILE A 551 -31.76 -22.13 -4.15
N GLY A 552 -31.67 -20.90 -3.63
CA GLY A 552 -32.14 -19.70 -4.31
C GLY A 552 -31.18 -19.29 -5.43
N GLN A 553 -31.61 -19.45 -6.68
CA GLN A 553 -30.94 -18.79 -7.80
C GLN A 553 -31.13 -17.27 -7.66
N LEU A 554 -30.03 -16.51 -7.72
CA LEU A 554 -30.13 -15.07 -7.94
C LEU A 554 -30.85 -14.83 -9.26
N SER A 555 -31.76 -13.85 -9.30
CA SER A 555 -32.36 -13.49 -10.58
C SER A 555 -31.33 -12.79 -11.46
N ALA A 556 -31.41 -12.98 -12.78
CA ALA A 556 -30.48 -12.37 -13.74
C ALA A 556 -30.51 -10.82 -13.77
N ASN A 557 -31.39 -10.18 -12.99
CA ASN A 557 -31.33 -8.75 -12.69
C ASN A 557 -30.39 -8.48 -11.51
N GLN A 558 -30.50 -9.23 -10.40
CA GLN A 558 -29.60 -9.08 -9.23
C GLN A 558 -28.14 -9.38 -9.57
N GLU A 559 -27.87 -10.36 -10.45
CA GLU A 559 -26.50 -10.60 -10.95
C GLU A 559 -25.98 -9.42 -11.79
N ARG A 560 -26.84 -8.74 -12.56
CA ARG A 560 -26.48 -7.53 -13.32
C ARG A 560 -26.25 -6.34 -12.41
N ASP A 561 -27.09 -6.16 -11.38
CA ASP A 561 -26.97 -5.06 -10.42
C ASP A 561 -25.70 -5.24 -9.56
N PHE A 562 -25.38 -6.47 -9.15
CA PHE A 562 -24.13 -6.80 -8.46
C PHE A 562 -22.89 -6.56 -9.32
N MET A 563 -22.88 -7.01 -10.59
CA MET A 563 -21.77 -6.75 -11.52
C MET A 563 -21.65 -5.26 -11.86
N ALA A 564 -22.77 -4.52 -11.94
CA ALA A 564 -22.75 -3.07 -12.14
C ALA A 564 -22.13 -2.34 -10.93
N LEU A 565 -22.47 -2.76 -9.70
CA LEU A 565 -21.86 -2.24 -8.48
C LEU A 565 -20.35 -2.52 -8.44
N GLN A 566 -19.89 -3.73 -8.76
CA GLN A 566 -18.45 -4.04 -8.84
C GLN A 566 -17.71 -3.21 -9.90
N VAL A 567 -18.34 -2.94 -11.05
CA VAL A 567 -17.77 -2.07 -12.10
C VAL A 567 -17.75 -0.59 -11.68
N GLU A 568 -18.75 -0.12 -10.94
CA GLU A 568 -18.78 1.23 -10.38
C GLU A 568 -17.79 1.40 -9.22
N GLU A 569 -17.58 0.35 -8.41
CA GLU A 569 -16.59 0.25 -7.34
C GLU A 569 -15.16 0.33 -7.86
N GLY A 570 -14.76 -0.57 -8.77
CA GLY A 570 -13.42 -0.52 -9.39
C GLY A 570 -13.17 0.78 -10.17
N ARG A 571 -14.23 1.43 -10.67
CA ARG A 571 -14.15 2.77 -11.27
C ARG A 571 -13.96 3.87 -10.21
N ARG A 572 -14.55 3.75 -9.03
CA ARG A 572 -14.38 4.64 -7.87
C ARG A 572 -12.94 4.58 -7.37
N GLU A 573 -12.42 3.37 -7.16
CA GLU A 573 -11.04 3.10 -6.77
C GLU A 573 -10.03 3.67 -7.78
N LEU A 574 -10.25 3.44 -9.08
CA LEU A 574 -9.41 3.99 -10.14
C LEU A 574 -9.45 5.53 -10.19
N GLU A 575 -10.59 6.15 -9.88
CA GLU A 575 -10.68 7.62 -9.79
C GLU A 575 -9.97 8.16 -8.53
N GLU A 576 -9.99 7.42 -7.42
CA GLU A 576 -9.18 7.73 -6.23
C GLU A 576 -7.69 7.57 -6.47
N GLU A 577 -7.22 6.49 -7.09
CA GLU A 577 -5.81 6.31 -7.47
C GLU A 577 -5.36 7.47 -8.39
N ARG A 578 -6.21 7.83 -9.37
CA ARG A 578 -6.03 9.00 -10.26
C ARG A 578 -6.17 10.37 -9.57
N LYS A 579 -6.65 10.44 -8.32
CA LYS A 579 -6.62 11.65 -7.46
C LYS A 579 -5.36 11.66 -6.59
N ARG A 580 -5.04 10.55 -5.92
CA ARG A 580 -3.83 10.36 -5.10
C ARG A 580 -2.56 10.62 -5.92
N HIS A 581 -2.43 10.02 -7.10
CA HIS A 581 -1.29 10.26 -7.99
C HIS A 581 -1.25 11.70 -8.56
N ARG A 582 -2.38 12.36 -8.75
CA ARG A 582 -2.42 13.78 -9.17
C ARG A 582 -1.88 14.71 -8.08
N LEU A 583 -2.31 14.49 -6.84
CA LEU A 583 -1.79 15.18 -5.65
C LEU A 583 -0.29 14.92 -5.46
N GLU A 584 0.17 13.69 -5.68
CA GLU A 584 1.60 13.34 -5.62
C GLU A 584 2.42 14.08 -6.70
N VAL A 585 1.94 14.12 -7.94
CA VAL A 585 2.58 14.86 -9.05
C VAL A 585 2.55 16.37 -8.80
N GLU A 586 1.47 16.93 -8.25
CA GLU A 586 1.36 18.34 -7.90
C GLU A 586 2.27 18.73 -6.72
N ASN A 587 2.40 17.86 -5.71
CA ASN A 587 3.33 18.01 -4.59
C ASN A 587 4.79 17.94 -5.10
N LYS A 588 5.13 16.97 -5.94
CA LYS A 588 6.46 16.87 -6.59
C LYS A 588 6.77 18.09 -7.48
N ARG A 589 5.81 18.58 -8.27
CA ARG A 589 5.93 19.84 -9.03
C ARG A 589 6.08 21.07 -8.12
N SER A 590 5.42 21.09 -6.98
CA SER A 590 5.52 22.18 -5.99
C SER A 590 6.88 22.19 -5.29
N ARG A 591 7.39 21.01 -4.86
CA ARG A 591 8.77 20.82 -4.38
C ARG A 591 9.78 21.32 -5.44
N PHE A 592 9.58 21.04 -6.73
CA PHE A 592 10.44 21.54 -7.82
C PHE A 592 10.37 23.07 -8.02
N ARG A 593 9.17 23.69 -7.96
CA ARG A 593 9.03 25.16 -8.00
C ARG A 593 9.72 25.85 -6.83
N MET A 594 9.64 25.26 -5.63
CA MET A 594 10.36 25.78 -4.44
C MET A 594 11.89 25.65 -4.59
N MET A 595 12.42 24.58 -5.21
CA MET A 595 13.86 24.45 -5.44
C MET A 595 14.40 25.41 -6.53
N THR A 596 13.62 25.66 -7.58
CA THR A 596 14.08 26.46 -8.75
C THR A 596 14.01 27.97 -8.53
N THR A 597 13.14 28.45 -7.64
CA THR A 597 12.94 29.90 -7.39
C THR A 597 14.01 30.55 -6.51
N THR A 598 14.85 29.78 -5.82
CA THR A 598 15.83 30.29 -4.82
C THR A 598 17.13 30.84 -5.42
N THR A 599 17.31 30.83 -6.75
CA THR A 599 18.61 31.13 -7.40
C THR A 599 18.70 32.51 -8.07
N ALA A 600 17.66 33.34 -7.98
CA ALA A 600 17.46 34.48 -8.89
C ALA A 600 17.55 35.90 -8.28
N THR A 601 18.12 36.10 -7.09
CA THR A 601 18.39 37.46 -6.54
C THR A 601 19.60 37.55 -5.62
N THR A 602 20.78 37.90 -6.15
CA THR A 602 21.80 38.70 -5.44
C THR A 602 22.85 39.23 -6.43
N SER A 603 22.80 40.53 -6.75
CA SER A 603 23.77 41.16 -7.67
C SER A 603 23.86 42.67 -7.44
N THR A 604 24.91 43.11 -6.74
CA THR A 604 25.58 44.43 -6.85
C THR A 604 26.88 44.41 -6.03
N SER A 605 27.83 45.30 -6.35
CA SER A 605 29.27 45.17 -6.01
C SER A 605 29.79 46.39 -5.21
N PRO A 606 31.09 46.78 -5.21
CA PRO A 606 32.31 46.05 -4.82
C PRO A 606 33.15 46.81 -3.74
N THR A 607 34.21 46.18 -3.19
CA THR A 607 35.37 46.87 -2.53
C THR A 607 36.63 45.98 -2.64
N SER A 608 37.84 46.51 -2.41
CA SER A 608 39.04 46.13 -3.18
C SER A 608 40.37 45.98 -2.41
N LEU A 609 41.21 45.00 -2.82
CA LEU A 609 42.70 44.92 -2.72
C LEU A 609 43.35 44.63 -1.33
N PRO A 610 44.63 44.18 -1.22
CA PRO A 610 45.35 43.18 -2.07
C PRO A 610 46.41 42.28 -1.32
N PHE A 611 47.22 41.50 -2.09
CA PHE A 611 48.46 40.74 -1.72
C PHE A 611 48.28 39.46 -0.85
N SER A 612 49.03 38.34 -1.03
CA SER A 612 49.96 37.90 -2.10
C SER A 612 50.42 36.43 -1.95
N SER A 613 50.67 35.70 -3.06
CA SER A 613 51.63 34.56 -3.28
C SER A 613 51.75 33.42 -2.23
N SER A 614 51.80 32.12 -2.57
CA SER A 614 52.30 31.42 -3.77
C SER A 614 51.65 30.01 -3.94
N PRO A 615 51.92 29.26 -5.03
CA PRO A 615 51.08 28.11 -5.45
C PRO A 615 51.60 26.70 -5.09
N SER A 616 50.68 25.74 -5.17
CA SER A 616 50.92 24.30 -5.44
C SER A 616 49.84 23.78 -6.41
N GLU A 617 50.13 22.72 -7.15
CA GLU A 617 49.27 22.14 -8.20
C GLU A 617 48.27 21.12 -7.65
N GLU A 618 47.04 21.09 -8.18
CA GLU A 618 46.18 19.90 -8.18
C GLU A 618 45.13 19.98 -9.31
N HIS A 619 44.63 18.83 -9.79
CA HIS A 619 43.82 18.73 -11.00
C HIS A 619 42.35 19.15 -10.82
N PRO A 620 41.68 19.70 -11.85
CA PRO A 620 40.27 20.09 -11.77
C PRO A 620 39.33 18.87 -11.76
N PRO A 621 38.33 18.82 -10.85
CA PRO A 621 37.28 17.80 -10.89
C PRO A 621 36.29 18.03 -12.03
N SER A 622 35.62 16.96 -12.47
CA SER A 622 34.70 16.96 -13.61
C SER A 622 33.43 17.80 -13.39
N SER A 623 32.92 18.40 -14.47
CA SER A 623 31.74 19.29 -14.48
C SER A 623 30.44 18.63 -13.98
N PRO A 624 29.54 19.35 -13.26
CA PRO A 624 28.27 18.82 -12.75
C PRO A 624 27.28 18.31 -13.80
N ALA A 625 27.50 18.58 -15.10
CA ALA A 625 26.57 18.18 -16.17
C ALA A 625 26.31 16.66 -16.25
N SER A 626 27.23 15.82 -15.75
CA SER A 626 27.07 14.36 -15.79
C SER A 626 25.95 13.82 -14.89
N SER A 627 25.59 14.51 -13.79
CA SER A 627 24.47 14.08 -12.94
C SER A 627 23.12 14.46 -13.53
N LEU A 628 23.02 15.65 -14.16
CA LEU A 628 21.79 16.14 -14.78
C LEU A 628 21.29 15.19 -15.88
N ASN A 629 22.19 14.79 -16.78
CA ASN A 629 21.89 13.82 -17.84
C ASN A 629 21.50 12.43 -17.30
N ARG A 630 21.97 12.04 -16.11
CA ARG A 630 21.60 10.76 -15.48
C ARG A 630 20.15 10.78 -14.95
N TRP A 631 19.70 11.91 -14.40
CA TRP A 631 18.32 12.03 -13.92
C TRP A 631 17.32 12.20 -15.06
N GLU A 632 17.66 12.92 -16.14
CA GLU A 632 16.83 12.94 -17.35
C GLU A 632 16.61 11.55 -17.96
N GLY A 633 17.63 10.67 -17.92
CA GLY A 633 17.49 9.29 -18.38
C GLY A 633 16.51 8.48 -17.51
N LEU A 634 16.51 8.71 -16.19
CA LEU A 634 15.60 8.07 -15.24
C LEU A 634 14.16 8.55 -15.38
N ASP A 635 13.92 9.86 -15.58
CA ASP A 635 12.58 10.38 -15.80
C ASP A 635 12.00 9.93 -17.16
N ARG A 636 12.84 9.79 -18.21
CA ARG A 636 12.40 9.21 -19.50
C ARG A 636 12.01 7.73 -19.36
N LEU A 637 12.87 6.90 -18.74
CA LEU A 637 12.54 5.49 -18.47
C LEU A 637 11.25 5.35 -17.64
N ARG A 638 11.02 6.29 -16.72
CA ARG A 638 9.81 6.34 -15.89
C ARG A 638 8.57 6.79 -16.68
N GLU A 639 8.69 7.71 -17.62
CA GLU A 639 7.60 8.02 -18.56
C GLU A 639 7.30 6.87 -19.53
N GLU A 640 8.31 6.10 -19.93
CA GLU A 640 8.17 4.94 -20.81
C GLU A 640 7.45 3.79 -20.07
N LEU A 641 7.90 3.42 -18.87
CA LEU A 641 7.22 2.45 -17.99
C LEU A 641 5.77 2.84 -17.66
N MET A 642 5.48 4.14 -17.50
CA MET A 642 4.12 4.61 -17.28
C MET A 642 3.23 4.45 -18.53
N LYS A 643 3.78 4.66 -19.74
CA LYS A 643 3.06 4.43 -21.01
C LYS A 643 2.82 2.95 -21.26
N GLU A 644 3.80 2.09 -20.98
CA GLU A 644 3.64 0.63 -21.06
C GLU A 644 2.52 0.13 -20.13
N ARG A 645 2.50 0.60 -18.87
CA ARG A 645 1.44 0.25 -17.91
C ARG A 645 0.07 0.84 -18.28
N GLU A 646 0.02 2.03 -18.90
CA GLU A 646 -1.24 2.62 -19.39
C GLU A 646 -1.80 1.81 -20.58
N ILE A 647 -0.94 1.35 -21.50
CA ILE A 647 -1.31 0.45 -22.60
C ILE A 647 -1.82 -0.91 -22.06
N GLU A 648 -1.12 -1.54 -21.11
CA GLU A 648 -1.56 -2.81 -20.49
C GLU A 648 -2.97 -2.70 -19.89
N ILE A 649 -3.27 -1.56 -19.25
CA ILE A 649 -4.58 -1.29 -18.66
C ILE A 649 -5.65 -1.06 -19.75
N GLU A 650 -5.35 -0.33 -20.82
CA GLU A 650 -6.28 -0.16 -21.94
C GLU A 650 -6.58 -1.48 -22.67
N GLU A 651 -5.58 -2.35 -22.85
CA GLU A 651 -5.76 -3.69 -23.42
C GLU A 651 -6.64 -4.59 -22.52
N ARG A 652 -6.44 -4.57 -21.20
CA ARG A 652 -7.29 -5.32 -20.25
C ARG A 652 -8.73 -4.80 -20.25
N ILE A 653 -8.95 -3.48 -20.33
CA ILE A 653 -10.29 -2.88 -20.49
C ILE A 653 -10.92 -3.26 -21.84
N ALA A 654 -10.13 -3.31 -22.92
CA ALA A 654 -10.61 -3.75 -24.24
C ALA A 654 -11.04 -5.22 -24.24
N SER A 655 -10.27 -6.10 -23.56
CA SER A 655 -10.56 -7.52 -23.39
C SER A 655 -11.88 -7.75 -22.65
N VAL A 656 -12.07 -7.10 -21.48
CA VAL A 656 -13.33 -7.20 -20.71
C VAL A 656 -14.53 -6.78 -21.56
N ARG A 657 -14.42 -5.64 -22.26
CA ARG A 657 -15.47 -5.15 -23.17
C ARG A 657 -15.74 -6.07 -24.35
N GLU A 658 -14.81 -6.92 -24.76
CA GLU A 658 -15.07 -7.93 -25.78
C GLU A 658 -15.76 -9.17 -25.20
N GLU A 659 -15.38 -9.60 -23.99
CA GLU A 659 -16.05 -10.68 -23.29
C GLU A 659 -17.52 -10.34 -22.98
N GLU A 660 -17.81 -9.10 -22.58
CA GLU A 660 -19.17 -8.56 -22.45
C GLU A 660 -19.96 -8.67 -23.77
N ARG A 661 -19.36 -8.28 -24.90
CA ARG A 661 -20.00 -8.39 -26.22
C ARG A 661 -20.33 -9.83 -26.58
N ARG A 662 -19.39 -10.77 -26.35
CA ARG A 662 -19.59 -12.20 -26.60
C ARG A 662 -20.76 -12.73 -25.76
N LYS A 663 -20.75 -12.49 -24.44
CA LYS A 663 -21.86 -12.88 -23.53
C LYS A 663 -23.20 -12.30 -23.98
N LEU A 664 -23.24 -11.04 -24.43
CA LEU A 664 -24.46 -10.39 -24.93
C LEU A 664 -24.96 -10.99 -26.26
N ASP A 665 -24.07 -11.45 -27.14
CA ASP A 665 -24.45 -12.12 -28.39
C ASP A 665 -24.86 -13.59 -28.17
N ASP A 666 -24.24 -14.29 -27.23
CA ASP A 666 -24.68 -15.61 -26.78
C ASP A 666 -26.08 -15.54 -26.14
N GLU A 667 -26.35 -14.53 -25.30
CA GLU A 667 -27.69 -14.30 -24.73
C GLU A 667 -28.74 -14.03 -25.83
N LYS A 668 -28.38 -13.32 -26.91
CA LYS A 668 -29.25 -13.14 -28.08
C LYS A 668 -29.49 -14.46 -28.82
N GLN A 669 -28.48 -15.32 -28.97
CA GLN A 669 -28.65 -16.63 -29.58
C GLN A 669 -29.59 -17.52 -28.77
N VAL A 670 -29.40 -17.60 -27.45
CA VAL A 670 -30.30 -18.36 -26.54
C VAL A 670 -31.75 -17.88 -26.72
N ARG A 671 -31.99 -16.57 -26.57
CA ARG A 671 -33.31 -15.94 -26.75
C ARG A 671 -33.91 -16.14 -28.16
N GLN A 672 -33.08 -16.30 -29.20
CA GLN A 672 -33.56 -16.68 -30.55
C GLN A 672 -33.94 -18.16 -30.63
N THR A 673 -33.15 -19.08 -30.05
CA THR A 673 -33.49 -20.51 -30.04
C THR A 673 -34.75 -20.81 -29.23
N GLU A 674 -35.00 -20.07 -28.14
CA GLU A 674 -36.23 -20.19 -27.34
C GLU A 674 -37.45 -19.74 -28.15
N ARG A 675 -37.40 -18.55 -28.77
CA ARG A 675 -38.46 -18.08 -29.69
C ARG A 675 -38.64 -18.95 -30.93
N GLY A 676 -37.64 -19.75 -31.29
CA GLY A 676 -37.74 -20.80 -32.30
C GLY A 676 -38.49 -22.03 -31.81
N LYS A 677 -38.28 -22.44 -30.55
CA LYS A 677 -39.02 -23.54 -29.89
C LYS A 677 -40.47 -23.17 -29.59
N GLU A 678 -40.77 -21.91 -29.25
CA GLU A 678 -42.14 -21.40 -29.06
C GLU A 678 -42.97 -21.30 -30.35
N ARG A 679 -42.38 -21.59 -31.52
CA ARG A 679 -43.01 -21.49 -32.84
C ARG A 679 -43.16 -22.83 -33.57
N MET A 680 -42.88 -23.95 -32.91
CA MET A 680 -43.13 -25.32 -33.38
C MET A 680 -44.09 -26.05 -32.45
#